data_AF-A0A1Y4D210-F1
#
_entry.id   AF-A0A1Y4D210-F1
#
_cell.length_a   1.000
_cell.length_b   1.000
_cell.length_c   1.000
_cell.angle_alpha   90.00
_cell.angle_beta   90.00
_cell.angle_gamma   90.00
#
_symmetry.space_group_name_H-M   'P 1'
#
loop_
_entity.id
_entity.type
_entity.pdbx_description
1 polymer ?
#
loop_
_entity_poly.entity_id
_entity_poly.type
_entity_poly.pdbx_seq_one_letter_code
_entity_poly.pdbx_strand_id
1 'polypeptide(L)'
;MKRNTYLELKPVGEARDLWFSAIEKSGFALGEEEVALPHARGRVTSHIVQANLSSPPFHAAAMDGIAVRAEETFGASAMHPLDLEVGRQAFWINTGQRLPSGCNAVIMIENLVAAPSGKSVRIERAAFPWQHVRKLGEDMVSSEILLAPGTRIGPYEMGALAAARVLTVPVCKKPVVAIIPSGSEIVPLMQASEDALIEGKCWPEFNSLIFASLVEEAGATAIVRDIVPDDPDIIQAAVRAALEDGADIVLLNAGSSAGSRDYTSHVIASLGEVFVHGVAVMPGKPAVLGLVDGHPVLGAPGYPVSATIVVEEFLLPLLARLQHTLAPSRPEATARLCQALPSRPGMEERIRVKLGDVDGTLMAVPLARGAGTVTSLSRADGMLTIPAASEGLDAGSVVNVSLLRSRERIRSALLAIGSHDNTLDLLDSLVRRRTSLGCSLTSVHVGSLGGLRAIEQGQCHLAGSHLLNMEDGVYNRKAIQDNLSVPVVLLRLVDRVQGFMVKPGNPLKIRSIQDLVREDITFINRQRGSGTRVLLDCLLKKKGLKPQAIKGYTAEEFTHMNVAAAVLSGRADVGLGVLASARALGLDFIPVGVEEYDLVIPKRFWDDERMQALLATIRSAEFKKQVEDMGGYGVEKTGEIVWEYEGRDRVA
;
A
#
# COMPACT_ATOMS: atom_id res chain seq x y z
N MET A 1 43.57 -3.12 1.62
CA MET A 1 42.31 -2.45 2.04
C MET A 1 41.70 -3.24 3.18
N LYS A 2 41.56 -2.64 4.37
CA LYS A 2 40.88 -3.27 5.52
C LYS A 2 39.37 -3.28 5.25
N ARG A 3 38.72 -4.43 5.43
CA ARG A 3 37.25 -4.52 5.41
C ARG A 3 36.74 -3.92 6.73
N ASN A 4 36.00 -2.81 6.67
CA ASN A 4 35.27 -2.30 7.82
C ASN A 4 34.03 -3.17 8.01
N THR A 5 34.16 -4.23 8.80
CA THR A 5 33.01 -4.98 9.32
C THR A 5 32.24 -4.08 10.29
N TYR A 6 30.91 -4.03 10.18
CA TYR A 6 30.02 -3.30 11.10
C TYR A 6 30.47 -3.51 12.54
N LEU A 7 30.87 -2.41 13.20
CA LEU A 7 31.58 -2.48 14.48
C LEU A 7 30.69 -3.06 15.60
N GLU A 8 29.38 -2.82 15.54
CA GLU A 8 28.34 -3.49 16.33
C GLU A 8 26.96 -3.12 15.75
N LEU A 9 26.07 -4.09 15.50
CA LEU A 9 24.73 -3.77 14.98
C LEU A 9 23.84 -3.28 16.12
N LYS A 10 23.23 -2.11 15.94
CA LYS A 10 22.32 -1.54 16.94
C LYS A 10 20.86 -1.95 16.69
N PRO A 11 20.09 -2.33 17.72
CA PRO A 11 18.64 -2.45 17.60
C PRO A 11 18.00 -1.17 17.03
N VAL A 12 16.91 -1.29 16.29
CA VAL A 12 16.26 -0.15 15.59
C VAL A 12 15.92 0.98 16.56
N GLY A 13 15.31 0.64 17.70
CA GLY A 13 14.95 1.62 18.74
C GLY A 13 16.18 2.35 19.31
N GLU A 14 17.22 1.60 19.69
CA GLU A 14 18.45 2.19 20.23
C GLU A 14 19.17 3.08 19.20
N ALA A 15 19.24 2.65 17.94
CA ALA A 15 19.82 3.43 16.85
C ALA A 15 19.10 4.77 16.67
N ARG A 16 17.76 4.76 16.74
CA ARG A 16 16.93 5.96 16.61
C ARG A 16 17.15 6.90 17.80
N ASP A 17 17.11 6.37 19.01
CA ASP A 17 17.27 7.15 20.24
C ASP A 17 18.66 7.81 20.31
N LEU A 18 19.71 7.07 19.90
CA LEU A 18 21.08 7.59 19.82
C LEU A 18 21.18 8.75 18.83
N TRP A 19 20.62 8.59 17.63
CA TRP A 19 20.67 9.63 16.60
C TRP A 19 19.85 10.86 16.99
N PHE A 20 18.65 10.68 17.53
CA PHE A 20 17.81 11.80 17.96
C PHE A 20 18.43 12.56 19.14
N SER A 21 19.03 11.85 20.09
CA SER A 21 19.78 12.47 21.18
C SER A 21 20.98 13.28 20.67
N ALA A 22 21.64 12.84 19.60
CA ALA A 22 22.73 13.58 18.99
C ALA A 22 22.24 14.87 18.29
N ILE A 23 21.13 14.78 17.54
CA ILE A 23 20.49 15.93 16.88
C ILE A 23 20.06 16.99 17.91
N GLU A 24 19.50 16.57 19.06
CA GLU A 24 19.14 17.50 20.12
C GLU A 24 20.36 18.17 20.75
N LYS A 25 21.43 17.42 20.97
CA LYS A 25 22.69 17.95 21.53
C LYS A 25 23.40 18.91 20.58
N SER A 26 23.24 18.75 19.26
CA SER A 26 23.78 19.71 18.30
C SER A 26 23.02 21.04 18.29
N GLY A 27 21.85 21.11 18.95
CA GLY A 27 20.97 22.28 18.93
C GLY A 27 20.22 22.44 17.61
N PHE A 28 20.20 21.40 16.76
CA PHE A 28 19.48 21.44 15.50
C PHE A 28 17.98 21.53 15.74
N ALA A 29 17.36 22.60 15.25
CA ALA A 29 15.93 22.82 15.29
C ALA A 29 15.50 23.53 14.02
N LEU A 30 14.29 23.22 13.55
CA LEU A 30 13.68 24.01 12.49
C LEU A 30 13.15 25.33 13.06
N GLY A 31 13.24 26.38 12.26
CA GLY A 31 12.61 27.65 12.57
C GLY A 31 11.09 27.59 12.39
N GLU A 32 10.48 28.76 12.53
CA GLU A 32 9.06 28.96 12.35
C GLU A 32 8.81 30.00 11.26
N GLU A 33 7.61 30.00 10.71
CA GLU A 33 7.17 31.01 9.76
C GLU A 33 5.68 31.31 9.91
N GLU A 34 5.26 32.48 9.45
CA GLU A 34 3.85 32.80 9.30
C GLU A 34 3.40 32.58 7.87
N VAL A 35 2.27 31.90 7.69
CA VAL A 35 1.66 31.69 6.38
C VAL A 35 0.27 32.28 6.32
N ALA A 36 -0.11 32.80 5.14
CA ALA A 36 -1.48 33.20 4.90
C ALA A 36 -2.42 31.97 5.00
N LEU A 37 -3.62 32.16 5.53
CA LEU A 37 -4.61 31.10 5.78
C LEU A 37 -4.80 30.16 4.56
N PRO A 38 -4.92 30.63 3.30
CA PRO A 38 -5.07 29.74 2.14
C PRO A 38 -3.91 28.73 1.94
N HIS A 39 -2.72 29.04 2.46
CA HIS A 39 -1.52 28.19 2.39
C HIS A 39 -1.27 27.40 3.69
N ALA A 40 -2.15 27.53 4.69
CA ALA A 40 -1.98 26.89 6.01
C ALA A 40 -2.39 25.41 6.01
N ARG A 41 -3.23 24.96 5.07
CA ARG A 41 -3.67 23.55 5.02
C ARG A 41 -2.48 22.60 4.90
N GLY A 42 -2.44 21.60 5.79
CA GLY A 42 -1.39 20.59 5.88
C GLY A 42 -0.15 21.04 6.65
N ARG A 43 -0.02 22.33 6.98
CA ARG A 43 1.03 22.86 7.88
C ARG A 43 0.75 22.46 9.32
N VAL A 44 1.75 22.59 10.18
CA VAL A 44 1.65 22.33 11.62
C VAL A 44 1.83 23.63 12.37
N THR A 45 0.94 23.95 13.30
CA THR A 45 1.02 25.16 14.13
C THR A 45 2.26 25.15 15.01
N SER A 46 3.01 26.25 15.06
CA SER A 46 4.18 26.36 15.97
C SER A 46 3.82 26.94 17.34
N HIS A 47 2.77 27.76 17.39
CA HIS A 47 2.28 28.43 18.58
C HIS A 47 0.77 28.21 18.77
N ILE A 48 0.25 28.66 19.91
CA ILE A 48 -1.20 28.77 20.10
C ILE A 48 -1.79 29.70 19.03
N VAL A 49 -2.94 29.32 18.48
CA VAL A 49 -3.69 30.17 17.54
C VAL A 49 -5.01 30.54 18.20
N GLN A 50 -5.22 31.84 18.40
CA GLN A 50 -6.40 32.37 19.08
C GLN A 50 -7.39 32.97 18.09
N ALA A 51 -8.66 33.03 18.48
CA ALA A 51 -9.68 33.74 17.74
C ALA A 51 -9.42 35.26 17.75
N ASN A 52 -9.31 35.87 16.57
CA ASN A 52 -9.22 37.33 16.43
C ASN A 52 -10.60 38.00 16.55
N LEU A 53 -11.66 37.25 16.29
CA LEU A 53 -13.03 37.73 16.32
C LEU A 53 -13.97 36.60 16.77
N SER A 54 -15.01 36.94 17.55
CA SER A 54 -16.06 35.98 17.91
C SER A 54 -16.86 35.53 16.67
N SER A 55 -17.32 34.29 16.68
CA SER A 55 -18.21 33.72 15.66
C SER A 55 -19.54 33.29 16.29
N PRO A 56 -20.70 33.83 15.84
CA PRO A 56 -20.82 35.05 15.06
C PRO A 56 -20.37 36.30 15.85
N PRO A 57 -19.97 37.40 15.19
CA PRO A 57 -19.50 38.62 15.86
C PRO A 57 -20.64 39.51 16.39
N PHE A 58 -21.88 39.05 16.28
CA PHE A 58 -23.10 39.73 16.74
C PHE A 58 -24.21 38.72 16.97
N HIS A 59 -25.26 39.11 17.69
CA HIS A 59 -26.47 38.31 17.80
C HIS A 59 -27.17 38.24 16.44
N ALA A 60 -27.28 37.05 15.88
CA ALA A 60 -27.84 36.80 14.55
C ALA A 60 -29.14 35.99 14.64
N ALA A 61 -30.02 36.14 13.66
CA ALA A 61 -31.19 35.28 13.56
C ALA A 61 -30.77 33.84 13.21
N ALA A 62 -31.32 32.85 13.93
CA ALA A 62 -31.12 31.44 13.63
C ALA A 62 -32.15 30.89 12.63
N MET A 63 -33.24 31.62 12.40
CA MET A 63 -34.36 31.24 11.54
C MET A 63 -34.84 32.46 10.74
N ASP A 64 -35.49 32.22 9.61
CA ASP A 64 -36.21 33.25 8.86
C ASP A 64 -37.55 33.55 9.56
N GLY A 65 -37.94 34.83 9.64
CA GLY A 65 -39.20 35.23 10.27
C GLY A 65 -39.20 36.68 10.76
N ILE A 66 -39.65 36.91 11.99
CA ILE A 66 -39.64 38.25 12.61
C ILE A 66 -38.79 38.29 13.87
N ALA A 67 -37.93 39.30 13.98
CA ALA A 67 -37.27 39.68 15.22
C ALA A 67 -38.23 40.53 16.07
N VAL A 68 -38.31 40.19 17.35
CA VAL A 68 -39.22 40.80 18.33
C VAL A 68 -38.50 41.02 19.65
N ARG A 69 -39.04 41.91 20.50
CA ARG A 69 -38.75 41.91 21.94
C ARG A 69 -39.64 40.86 22.59
N ALA A 70 -39.08 39.79 23.16
CA ALA A 70 -39.85 38.62 23.60
C ALA A 70 -40.96 39.01 24.58
N GLU A 71 -40.69 39.98 25.46
CA GLU A 71 -41.61 40.47 26.47
C GLU A 71 -42.88 41.09 25.88
N GLU A 72 -42.84 41.64 24.66
CA GLU A 72 -44.03 42.15 23.96
C GLU A 72 -44.92 41.05 23.38
N THR A 73 -44.42 39.82 23.35
CA THR A 73 -45.18 38.65 22.87
C THR A 73 -45.86 37.89 24.00
N PHE A 74 -45.55 38.23 25.26
CA PHE A 74 -46.11 37.55 26.42
C PHE A 74 -47.63 37.70 26.45
N GLY A 75 -48.33 36.59 26.67
CA GLY A 75 -49.79 36.51 26.59
C GLY A 75 -50.32 36.00 25.25
N ALA A 76 -49.50 35.93 24.19
CA ALA A 76 -49.90 35.27 22.94
C ALA A 76 -50.15 33.76 23.15
N SER A 77 -51.34 33.30 22.74
CA SER A 77 -51.73 31.89 22.71
C SER A 77 -52.68 31.63 21.53
N ALA A 78 -52.91 30.37 21.16
CA ALA A 78 -53.87 30.05 20.09
C ALA A 78 -55.29 30.58 20.37
N MET A 79 -55.68 30.65 21.65
CA MET A 79 -56.97 31.21 22.07
C MET A 79 -56.97 32.74 22.16
N HIS A 80 -55.79 33.36 22.32
CA HIS A 80 -55.60 34.80 22.43
C HIS A 80 -54.39 35.22 21.59
N PRO A 81 -54.50 35.23 20.25
CA PRO A 81 -53.39 35.60 19.38
C PRO A 81 -53.07 37.10 19.50
N LEU A 82 -51.82 37.46 19.27
CA LEU A 82 -51.38 38.86 19.24
C LEU A 82 -51.04 39.28 17.82
N ASP A 83 -51.55 40.45 17.40
CA ASP A 83 -51.16 41.11 16.16
C ASP A 83 -50.05 42.13 16.45
N LEU A 84 -48.84 41.87 15.96
CA LEU A 84 -47.68 42.74 16.13
C LEU A 84 -47.55 43.69 14.94
N GLU A 85 -47.32 44.97 15.20
CA GLU A 85 -47.09 45.97 14.15
C GLU A 85 -45.69 45.82 13.53
N VAL A 86 -45.64 45.64 12.21
CA VAL A 86 -44.40 45.52 11.45
C VAL A 86 -43.70 46.87 11.39
N GLY A 87 -42.40 46.90 11.69
CA GLY A 87 -41.59 48.12 11.75
C GLY A 87 -41.58 48.82 13.11
N ARG A 88 -42.42 48.39 14.06
CA ARG A 88 -42.42 48.88 15.45
C ARG A 88 -42.17 47.76 16.46
N GLN A 89 -42.94 46.68 16.38
CA GLN A 89 -42.91 45.56 17.34
C GLN A 89 -42.30 44.29 16.74
N ALA A 90 -42.45 44.12 15.42
CA ALA A 90 -41.92 43.02 14.66
C ALA A 90 -41.09 43.53 13.47
N PHE A 91 -39.94 42.92 13.23
CA PHE A 91 -39.04 43.28 12.13
C PHE A 91 -38.71 42.04 11.31
N TRP A 92 -39.03 42.04 10.02
CA TRP A 92 -38.65 40.94 9.13
C TRP A 92 -37.15 40.74 9.14
N ILE A 93 -36.73 39.48 9.32
CA ILE A 93 -35.33 39.10 9.42
C ILE A 93 -35.12 37.73 8.76
N ASN A 94 -33.99 37.59 8.08
CA ASN A 94 -33.54 36.32 7.55
C ASN A 94 -32.41 35.75 8.41
N THR A 95 -32.25 34.44 8.36
CA THR A 95 -31.20 33.67 9.01
C THR A 95 -29.83 34.28 8.72
N GLY A 96 -29.02 34.43 9.77
CA GLY A 96 -27.68 35.03 9.70
C GLY A 96 -27.64 36.56 9.76
N GLN A 97 -28.77 37.25 9.60
CA GLN A 97 -28.81 38.71 9.75
C GLN A 97 -28.69 39.12 11.23
N ARG A 98 -28.10 40.29 11.46
CA ARG A 98 -27.99 40.89 12.80
C ARG A 98 -29.38 41.23 13.36
N LEU A 99 -29.62 40.93 14.64
CA LEU A 99 -30.83 41.33 15.33
C LEU A 99 -30.97 42.86 15.35
N PRO A 100 -32.16 43.42 15.05
CA PRO A 100 -32.45 44.83 15.22
C PRO A 100 -32.30 45.28 16.67
N SER A 101 -32.01 46.56 16.87
CA SER A 101 -31.83 47.13 18.21
C SER A 101 -33.10 46.97 19.05
N GLY A 102 -32.93 46.49 20.28
CA GLY A 102 -34.05 46.25 21.21
C GLY A 102 -34.79 44.92 21.00
N CYS A 103 -34.44 44.14 19.97
CA CYS A 103 -34.97 42.79 19.77
C CYS A 103 -34.18 41.73 20.55
N ASN A 104 -34.97 40.82 21.08
CA ASN A 104 -34.72 39.67 21.94
C ASN A 104 -34.57 38.27 21.38
N ALA A 105 -35.37 38.03 20.34
CA ALA A 105 -35.86 36.71 19.96
C ALA A 105 -36.35 36.76 18.51
N VAL A 106 -36.40 35.58 17.88
CA VAL A 106 -36.94 35.40 16.53
C VAL A 106 -38.07 34.38 16.55
N ILE A 107 -39.19 34.73 15.93
CA ILE A 107 -40.31 33.82 15.66
C ILE A 107 -40.21 33.40 14.20
N MET A 108 -40.12 32.09 13.97
CA MET A 108 -39.96 31.50 12.64
C MET A 108 -41.18 31.79 11.77
N ILE A 109 -40.96 31.98 10.47
CA ILE A 109 -41.99 32.38 9.51
C ILE A 109 -43.19 31.42 9.46
N GLU A 110 -42.97 30.14 9.72
CA GLU A 110 -44.01 29.10 9.77
C GLU A 110 -45.01 29.30 10.91
N ASN A 111 -44.64 30.06 11.94
CA ASN A 111 -45.50 30.39 13.08
C ASN A 111 -46.17 31.76 12.95
N LEU A 112 -46.09 32.39 11.78
CA LEU A 112 -46.60 33.73 11.52
C LEU A 112 -47.78 33.67 10.55
N VAL A 113 -48.83 34.44 10.85
CA VAL A 113 -49.89 34.71 9.88
C VAL A 113 -49.82 36.20 9.51
N ALA A 114 -49.24 36.51 8.36
CA ALA A 114 -49.11 37.89 7.89
C ALA A 114 -50.48 38.44 7.45
N ALA A 115 -50.79 39.67 7.86
CA ALA A 115 -52.00 40.34 7.39
C ALA A 115 -51.87 40.68 5.88
N PRO A 116 -52.97 40.66 5.10
CA PRO A 116 -52.94 41.01 3.68
C PRO A 116 -52.38 42.41 3.38
N SER A 117 -52.46 43.33 4.36
CA SER A 117 -51.94 44.69 4.25
C SER A 117 -50.41 44.79 4.44
N GLY A 118 -49.76 43.73 4.94
CA GLY A 118 -48.34 43.69 5.30
C GLY A 118 -47.96 44.54 6.51
N LYS A 119 -48.91 45.22 7.16
CA LYS A 119 -48.66 46.14 8.28
C LYS A 119 -48.61 45.46 9.65
N SER A 120 -49.14 44.25 9.77
CA SER A 120 -49.11 43.47 11.00
C SER A 120 -48.87 41.98 10.72
N VAL A 121 -48.33 41.30 11.72
CA VAL A 121 -48.14 39.86 11.73
C VAL A 121 -48.77 39.28 12.98
N ARG A 122 -49.60 38.26 12.82
CA ARG A 122 -50.23 37.54 13.92
C ARG A 122 -49.33 36.42 14.41
N ILE A 123 -49.22 36.33 15.74
CA ILE A 123 -48.56 35.23 16.46
C ILE A 123 -49.55 34.54 17.39
N GLU A 124 -49.47 33.21 17.46
CA GLU A 124 -50.31 32.37 18.32
C GLU A 124 -49.54 31.79 19.50
N ARG A 125 -48.24 32.10 19.61
CA ARG A 125 -47.37 31.66 20.69
C ARG A 125 -46.41 32.77 21.05
N ALA A 126 -46.23 33.01 22.34
CA ALA A 126 -45.20 33.90 22.84
C ALA A 126 -43.80 33.34 22.52
N ALA A 127 -42.87 34.24 22.19
CA ALA A 127 -41.45 33.92 22.15
C ALA A 127 -40.85 34.06 23.55
N PHE A 128 -39.83 33.28 23.88
CA PHE A 128 -39.00 33.49 25.07
C PHE A 128 -37.70 34.23 24.71
N PRO A 129 -37.07 34.96 25.66
CA PRO A 129 -35.82 35.66 25.40
C PRO A 129 -34.74 34.74 24.81
N TRP A 130 -34.05 35.22 23.77
CA TRP A 130 -33.02 34.49 23.01
C TRP A 130 -33.52 33.27 22.22
N GLN A 131 -34.83 33.09 22.06
CA GLN A 131 -35.37 32.06 21.17
C GLN A 131 -34.91 32.30 19.72
N HIS A 132 -34.36 31.25 19.10
CA HIS A 132 -33.90 31.27 17.70
C HIS A 132 -32.92 32.43 17.39
N VAL A 133 -32.10 32.80 18.37
CA VAL A 133 -31.03 33.78 18.20
C VAL A 133 -29.71 33.04 18.32
N ARG A 134 -28.88 33.13 17.28
CA ARG A 134 -27.48 32.76 17.40
C ARG A 134 -26.74 33.82 18.18
N LYS A 135 -26.26 33.50 19.39
CA LYS A 135 -25.66 34.51 20.26
C LYS A 135 -24.28 34.93 19.76
N LEU A 136 -23.85 36.15 20.07
CA LEU A 136 -22.48 36.58 19.81
C LEU A 136 -21.52 35.57 20.47
N GLY A 137 -20.60 35.03 19.68
CA GLY A 137 -19.62 34.05 20.12
C GLY A 137 -20.22 32.71 20.57
N GLU A 138 -21.39 32.34 20.06
CA GLU A 138 -21.99 31.01 20.30
C GLU A 138 -21.06 29.85 19.89
N ASP A 139 -20.30 30.03 18.81
CA ASP A 139 -19.34 29.05 18.30
C ASP A 139 -17.96 29.24 18.96
N MET A 140 -17.45 30.47 18.95
CA MET A 140 -16.20 30.84 19.63
C MET A 140 -16.18 32.32 20.00
N VAL A 141 -15.47 32.66 21.07
CA VAL A 141 -15.30 34.05 21.52
C VAL A 141 -13.89 34.54 21.16
N SER A 142 -13.76 35.84 20.87
CA SER A 142 -12.45 36.48 20.72
C SER A 142 -11.49 36.08 21.85
N SER A 143 -10.21 35.88 21.52
CA SER A 143 -9.11 35.39 22.38
C SER A 143 -9.19 33.91 22.83
N GLU A 144 -10.26 33.20 22.51
CA GLU A 144 -10.33 31.75 22.73
C GLU A 144 -9.25 31.02 21.93
N ILE A 145 -8.62 30.00 22.52
CA ILE A 145 -7.60 29.19 21.84
C ILE A 145 -8.31 28.22 20.90
N LEU A 146 -8.01 28.33 19.61
CA LEU A 146 -8.57 27.46 18.58
C LEU A 146 -7.69 26.24 18.35
N LEU A 147 -6.38 26.45 18.24
CA LEU A 147 -5.40 25.40 17.96
C LEU A 147 -4.21 25.50 18.92
N ALA A 148 -3.80 24.35 19.45
CA ALA A 148 -2.55 24.20 20.19
C ALA A 148 -1.36 24.07 19.22
N PRO A 149 -0.12 24.37 19.64
CA PRO A 149 1.07 24.03 18.86
C PRO A 149 1.17 22.52 18.60
N GLY A 150 1.76 22.13 17.48
CA GLY A 150 1.82 20.74 17.02
C GLY A 150 0.56 20.23 16.33
N THR A 151 -0.44 21.10 16.09
CA THR A 151 -1.69 20.72 15.41
C THR A 151 -1.52 20.81 13.90
N ARG A 152 -1.76 19.70 13.19
CA ARG A 152 -1.80 19.72 11.72
C ARG A 152 -3.13 20.32 11.25
N ILE A 153 -3.05 21.38 10.44
CA ILE A 153 -4.21 22.15 9.98
C ILE A 153 -4.93 21.38 8.87
N GLY A 154 -6.12 20.85 9.18
CA GLY A 154 -7.01 20.16 8.26
C GLY A 154 -8.15 21.05 7.74
N PRO A 155 -9.14 20.47 7.03
CA PRO A 155 -10.25 21.24 6.45
C PRO A 155 -11.14 21.91 7.51
N TYR A 156 -11.30 21.30 8.69
CA TYR A 156 -12.15 21.84 9.75
C TYR A 156 -11.44 22.97 10.50
N GLU A 157 -10.14 22.81 10.76
CA GLU A 157 -9.31 23.85 11.36
C GLU A 157 -9.26 25.08 10.45
N MET A 158 -9.15 24.90 9.13
CA MET A 158 -9.25 25.99 8.15
C MET A 158 -10.56 26.78 8.29
N GLY A 159 -11.69 26.09 8.51
CA GLY A 159 -13.00 26.71 8.71
C GLY A 159 -13.07 27.49 10.02
N ALA A 160 -12.59 26.92 11.12
CA ALA A 160 -12.54 27.58 12.42
C ALA A 160 -11.68 28.85 12.38
N LEU A 161 -10.47 28.75 11.81
CA LEU A 161 -9.56 29.90 11.64
C LEU A 161 -10.20 31.00 10.78
N ALA A 162 -10.89 30.64 9.69
CA ALA A 162 -11.59 31.60 8.84
C ALA A 162 -12.74 32.31 9.60
N ALA A 163 -13.57 31.54 10.30
CA ALA A 163 -14.69 32.07 11.09
C ALA A 163 -14.20 33.03 12.19
N ALA A 164 -13.05 32.70 12.79
CA ALA A 164 -12.39 33.51 13.80
C ALA A 164 -11.59 34.71 13.27
N ARG A 165 -11.56 34.90 11.93
CA ARG A 165 -10.78 35.94 11.25
C ARG A 165 -9.27 35.85 11.50
N VAL A 166 -8.73 34.63 11.55
CA VAL A 166 -7.28 34.37 11.56
C VAL A 166 -6.79 34.27 10.11
N LEU A 167 -6.14 35.34 9.63
CA LEU A 167 -5.71 35.45 8.22
C LEU A 167 -4.26 35.01 8.00
N THR A 168 -3.45 35.02 9.05
CA THR A 168 -2.07 34.54 9.10
C THR A 168 -1.94 33.55 10.24
N VAL A 169 -1.21 32.46 10.03
CA VAL A 169 -1.09 31.37 11.00
C VAL A 169 0.39 31.12 11.28
N PRO A 170 0.83 31.12 12.55
CA PRO A 170 2.17 30.73 12.92
C PRO A 170 2.31 29.21 12.79
N VAL A 171 3.27 28.77 11.97
CA VAL A 171 3.50 27.37 11.63
C VAL A 171 4.97 27.00 11.75
N CYS A 172 5.24 25.73 12.03
CA CYS A 172 6.60 25.18 11.94
C CYS A 172 7.07 25.30 10.49
N LYS A 173 8.32 25.72 10.25
CA LYS A 173 8.93 25.71 8.92
C LYS A 173 8.89 24.28 8.38
N LYS A 174 8.58 24.11 7.09
CA LYS A 174 8.61 22.77 6.47
C LYS A 174 10.06 22.27 6.47
N PRO A 175 10.34 21.04 6.95
CA PRO A 175 11.64 20.43 6.76
C PRO A 175 11.95 20.28 5.26
N VAL A 176 13.17 20.57 4.86
CA VAL A 176 13.68 20.35 3.50
C VAL A 176 14.65 19.19 3.50
N VAL A 177 14.34 18.13 2.75
CA VAL A 177 15.18 16.94 2.63
C VAL A 177 15.81 16.89 1.24
N ALA A 178 17.13 17.00 1.15
CA ALA A 178 17.86 16.74 -0.08
C ALA A 178 18.12 15.24 -0.23
N ILE A 179 17.73 14.67 -1.37
CA ILE A 179 17.92 13.26 -1.71
C ILE A 179 19.04 13.20 -2.73
N ILE A 180 20.13 12.51 -2.40
CA ILE A 180 21.31 12.35 -3.25
C ILE A 180 21.40 10.88 -3.66
N PRO A 181 21.04 10.53 -4.90
CA PRO A 181 21.31 9.19 -5.43
C PRO A 181 22.79 9.05 -5.79
N SER A 182 23.41 7.95 -5.39
CA SER A 182 24.79 7.61 -5.72
C SER A 182 24.89 6.19 -6.28
N GLY A 183 25.58 6.06 -7.39
CA GLY A 183 25.90 4.76 -7.99
C GLY A 183 26.43 4.93 -9.40
N SER A 184 27.55 4.28 -9.69
CA SER A 184 28.18 4.34 -11.01
C SER A 184 27.40 3.53 -12.06
N GLU A 185 26.53 2.64 -11.60
CA GLU A 185 25.66 1.79 -12.41
C GLU A 185 24.29 2.39 -12.67
N ILE A 186 23.88 3.46 -11.98
CA ILE A 186 22.55 4.05 -12.11
C ILE A 186 22.55 5.26 -13.05
N VAL A 187 21.43 5.47 -13.75
CA VAL A 187 21.22 6.62 -14.63
C VAL A 187 19.82 7.22 -14.42
N PRO A 188 19.60 8.49 -14.80
CA PRO A 188 18.27 9.10 -14.74
C PRO A 188 17.27 8.32 -15.59
N LEU A 189 16.02 8.21 -15.13
CA LEU A 189 14.97 7.42 -15.78
C LEU A 189 14.82 7.72 -17.28
N MET A 190 14.83 9.00 -17.65
CA MET A 190 14.63 9.45 -19.03
C MET A 190 15.85 9.22 -19.93
N GLN A 191 17.00 8.86 -19.36
CA GLN A 191 18.24 8.59 -20.08
C GLN A 191 18.52 7.08 -20.20
N ALA A 192 17.76 6.24 -19.48
CA ALA A 192 17.89 4.79 -19.52
C ALA A 192 17.28 4.22 -20.81
N SER A 193 18.07 4.07 -21.87
CA SER A 193 17.62 3.39 -23.09
C SER A 193 17.32 1.91 -22.82
N GLU A 194 16.28 1.37 -23.46
CA GLU A 194 15.87 -0.03 -23.32
C GLU A 194 17.03 -1.02 -23.61
N ASP A 195 17.81 -0.79 -24.68
CA ASP A 195 18.96 -1.63 -25.01
C ASP A 195 20.01 -1.66 -23.89
N ALA A 196 20.37 -0.50 -23.34
CA ALA A 196 21.34 -0.41 -22.24
C ALA A 196 20.86 -1.12 -20.97
N LEU A 197 19.54 -1.11 -20.70
CA LEU A 197 18.93 -1.82 -19.59
C LEU A 197 18.97 -3.33 -19.80
N ILE A 198 18.57 -3.81 -20.98
CA ILE A 198 18.57 -5.22 -21.34
C ILE A 198 19.99 -5.80 -21.33
N GLU A 199 20.97 -5.03 -21.82
CA GLU A 199 22.39 -5.41 -21.81
C GLU A 199 23.06 -5.30 -20.43
N GLY A 200 22.35 -4.77 -19.42
CA GLY A 200 22.87 -4.61 -18.07
C GLY A 200 23.98 -3.56 -17.93
N LYS A 201 24.02 -2.57 -18.84
CA LYS A 201 24.99 -1.47 -18.80
C LYS A 201 24.67 -0.45 -17.71
N CYS A 202 23.39 -0.31 -17.36
CA CYS A 202 22.93 0.61 -16.33
C CYS A 202 21.62 0.14 -15.67
N TRP A 203 21.28 0.78 -14.57
CA TRP A 203 20.02 0.66 -13.84
C TRP A 203 19.26 1.99 -13.85
N PRO A 204 17.93 1.98 -13.97
CA PRO A 204 17.14 3.19 -13.84
C PRO A 204 17.03 3.58 -12.36
N GLU A 205 17.39 4.82 -12.01
CA GLU A 205 17.26 5.32 -10.65
C GLU A 205 15.79 5.67 -10.36
N PHE A 206 15.12 4.91 -9.50
CA PHE A 206 13.72 5.14 -9.12
C PHE A 206 13.49 5.25 -7.61
N ASN A 207 14.50 4.98 -6.78
CA ASN A 207 14.38 5.04 -5.32
C ASN A 207 14.04 6.45 -4.86
N SER A 208 14.61 7.47 -5.50
CA SER A 208 14.32 8.88 -5.17
C SER A 208 12.85 9.24 -5.31
N LEU A 209 12.11 8.62 -6.24
CA LEU A 209 10.66 8.82 -6.37
C LEU A 209 9.91 8.29 -5.14
N ILE A 210 10.35 7.15 -4.59
CA ILE A 210 9.76 6.56 -3.39
C ILE A 210 10.03 7.47 -2.19
N PHE A 211 11.28 7.91 -2.02
CA PHE A 211 11.66 8.74 -0.87
C PHE A 211 11.02 10.12 -0.91
N ALA A 212 11.01 10.78 -2.08
CA ALA A 212 10.37 12.08 -2.24
C ALA A 212 8.89 12.01 -1.87
N SER A 213 8.18 10.98 -2.35
CA SER A 213 6.77 10.76 -2.01
C SER A 213 6.56 10.57 -0.51
N LEU A 214 7.38 9.76 0.16
CA LEU A 214 7.30 9.53 1.61
C LEU A 214 7.58 10.80 2.42
N VAL A 215 8.56 11.61 1.99
CA VAL A 215 8.91 12.90 2.62
C VAL A 215 7.76 13.90 2.47
N GLU A 216 7.16 13.99 1.28
CA GLU A 216 6.02 14.88 1.00
C GLU A 216 4.76 14.47 1.76
N GLU A 217 4.46 13.17 1.84
CA GLU A 217 3.37 12.63 2.66
C GLU A 217 3.55 12.97 4.16
N ALA A 218 4.80 13.06 4.63
CA ALA A 218 5.12 13.47 6.00
C ALA A 218 5.03 15.00 6.24
N GLY A 219 4.70 15.79 5.21
CA GLY A 219 4.55 17.24 5.28
C GLY A 219 5.84 18.05 5.08
N ALA A 220 6.91 17.38 4.64
CA ALA A 220 8.19 18.00 4.32
C ALA A 220 8.34 18.26 2.81
N THR A 221 9.40 18.96 2.42
CA THR A 221 9.75 19.22 1.02
C THR A 221 10.92 18.33 0.62
N ALA A 222 10.79 17.60 -0.48
CA ALA A 222 11.86 16.78 -1.05
C ALA A 222 12.56 17.53 -2.19
N ILE A 223 13.90 17.50 -2.21
CA ILE A 223 14.73 18.00 -3.31
C ILE A 223 15.59 16.86 -3.82
N VAL A 224 15.27 16.30 -4.98
CA VAL A 224 16.10 15.26 -5.61
C VAL A 224 17.26 15.93 -6.35
N ARG A 225 18.49 15.59 -5.96
CA ARG A 225 19.73 16.06 -6.59
C ARG A 225 20.13 15.17 -7.76
N ASP A 226 21.08 15.65 -8.55
CA ASP A 226 21.69 14.86 -9.61
C ASP A 226 22.36 13.60 -9.06
N ILE A 227 22.35 12.54 -9.88
CA ILE A 227 23.04 11.29 -9.57
C ILE A 227 24.54 11.54 -9.53
N VAL A 228 25.20 11.09 -8.46
CA VAL A 228 26.66 11.16 -8.32
C VAL A 228 27.31 9.78 -8.51
N PRO A 229 28.50 9.70 -9.13
CA PRO A 229 29.26 8.46 -9.21
C PRO A 229 29.78 8.04 -7.82
N ASP A 230 30.22 6.78 -7.70
CA ASP A 230 30.76 6.22 -6.44
C ASP A 230 32.20 6.70 -6.15
N ASP A 231 32.33 8.00 -5.96
CA ASP A 231 33.55 8.71 -5.63
C ASP A 231 33.36 9.50 -4.32
N PRO A 232 34.16 9.24 -3.27
CA PRO A 232 34.00 9.89 -1.98
C PRO A 232 34.06 11.42 -2.04
N ASP A 233 34.90 11.99 -2.90
CA ASP A 233 35.11 13.44 -2.96
C ASP A 233 33.93 14.11 -3.67
N ILE A 234 33.40 13.47 -4.72
CA ILE A 234 32.20 13.96 -5.42
C ILE A 234 30.97 13.85 -4.52
N ILE A 235 30.80 12.74 -3.79
CA ILE A 235 29.68 12.58 -2.84
C ILE A 235 29.81 13.61 -1.70
N GLN A 236 31.00 13.83 -1.16
CA GLN A 236 31.23 14.87 -0.13
C GLN A 236 30.84 16.27 -0.64
N ALA A 237 31.25 16.63 -1.87
CA ALA A 237 30.91 17.90 -2.48
C ALA A 237 29.39 18.04 -2.66
N ALA A 238 28.70 16.98 -3.07
CA ALA A 238 27.25 16.99 -3.23
C ALA A 238 26.50 17.14 -1.88
N VAL A 239 26.98 16.50 -0.81
CA VAL A 239 26.42 16.68 0.54
C VAL A 239 26.58 18.12 1.01
N ARG A 240 27.77 18.70 0.87
CA ARG A 240 28.01 20.12 1.23
C ARG A 240 27.13 21.06 0.42
N ALA A 241 27.09 20.89 -0.90
CA ALA A 241 26.28 21.72 -1.78
C ALA A 241 24.79 21.64 -1.43
N ALA A 242 24.28 20.45 -1.06
CA ALA A 242 22.89 20.31 -0.62
C ALA A 242 22.58 21.11 0.66
N LEU A 243 23.50 21.10 1.64
CA LEU A 243 23.36 21.89 2.87
C LEU A 243 23.48 23.40 2.60
N GLU A 244 24.43 23.80 1.75
CA GLU A 244 24.61 25.20 1.32
C GLU A 244 23.39 25.74 0.55
N ASP A 245 22.73 24.89 -0.25
CA ASP A 245 21.49 25.19 -0.96
C ASP A 245 20.25 25.26 -0.03
N GLY A 246 20.42 25.05 1.28
CA GLY A 246 19.39 25.22 2.29
C GLY A 246 18.60 23.96 2.65
N ALA A 247 19.15 22.76 2.38
CA ALA A 247 18.56 21.52 2.88
C ALA A 247 18.76 21.40 4.40
N ASP A 248 17.69 21.08 5.12
CA ASP A 248 17.74 20.86 6.56
C ASP A 248 18.25 19.44 6.89
N ILE A 249 17.98 18.46 6.01
CA ILE A 249 18.36 17.05 6.16
C ILE A 249 18.89 16.52 4.82
N VAL A 250 19.90 15.65 4.84
CA VAL A 250 20.39 14.95 3.64
C VAL A 250 20.12 13.44 3.74
N LEU A 251 19.46 12.91 2.71
CA LEU A 251 19.29 11.47 2.47
C LEU A 251 20.24 11.05 1.35
N LEU A 252 21.32 10.36 1.70
CA LEU A 252 22.25 9.78 0.74
C LEU A 252 21.81 8.33 0.43
N ASN A 253 21.30 8.10 -0.78
CA ASN A 253 21.01 6.75 -1.24
C ASN A 253 22.20 6.20 -2.02
N ALA A 254 23.03 5.40 -1.33
CA ALA A 254 24.27 4.89 -1.88
C ALA A 254 24.45 3.40 -1.55
N GLY A 255 25.37 2.75 -2.26
CA GLY A 255 25.76 1.37 -1.99
C GLY A 255 26.46 1.23 -0.63
N SER A 256 25.72 1.04 0.46
CA SER A 256 26.26 0.85 1.80
C SER A 256 26.68 -0.60 2.12
N SER A 257 27.02 -1.40 1.12
CA SER A 257 27.33 -2.83 1.35
C SER A 257 28.62 -3.01 2.15
N ALA A 258 28.67 -4.10 2.94
CA ALA A 258 29.84 -4.57 3.72
C ALA A 258 31.08 -4.95 2.88
N GLY A 259 31.09 -4.56 1.60
CA GLY A 259 32.15 -4.79 0.64
C GLY A 259 33.33 -3.84 0.84
N SER A 260 34.22 -3.79 -0.15
CA SER A 260 35.49 -3.06 -0.08
C SER A 260 35.37 -1.53 -0.05
N ARG A 261 34.16 -0.97 -0.20
CA ARG A 261 33.93 0.47 -0.41
C ARG A 261 32.59 0.91 0.19
N ASP A 262 32.54 1.08 1.51
CA ASP A 262 31.42 1.74 2.18
C ASP A 262 31.64 3.25 2.14
N TYR A 263 31.20 3.86 1.03
CA TYR A 263 31.39 5.28 0.77
C TYR A 263 30.60 6.16 1.73
N THR A 264 29.39 5.75 2.09
CA THR A 264 28.46 6.51 2.93
C THR A 264 29.03 6.80 4.31
N SER A 265 29.50 5.78 5.04
CA SER A 265 30.05 6.00 6.38
C SER A 265 31.34 6.82 6.35
N HIS A 266 32.16 6.64 5.31
CA HIS A 266 33.38 7.42 5.14
C HIS A 266 33.09 8.90 4.86
N VAL A 267 32.18 9.19 3.94
CA VAL A 267 31.74 10.56 3.61
C VAL A 267 31.21 11.25 4.86
N ILE A 268 30.29 10.63 5.59
CA ILE A 268 29.72 11.22 6.81
C ILE A 268 30.80 11.43 7.88
N ALA A 269 31.68 10.45 8.11
CA ALA A 269 32.76 10.58 9.09
C ALA A 269 33.83 11.62 8.70
N SER A 270 33.99 11.91 7.40
CA SER A 270 34.93 12.93 6.90
C SER A 270 34.38 14.35 7.04
N LEU A 271 33.05 14.51 6.96
CA LEU A 271 32.37 15.81 7.03
C LEU A 271 31.79 16.11 8.42
N GLY A 272 31.66 15.10 9.27
CA GLY A 272 31.09 15.24 10.60
C GLY A 272 31.24 13.96 11.42
N GLU A 273 30.16 13.51 12.04
CA GLU A 273 30.17 12.41 13.00
C GLU A 273 29.17 11.31 12.62
N VAL A 274 29.60 10.05 12.72
CA VAL A 274 28.76 8.86 12.52
C VAL A 274 28.36 8.31 13.88
N PHE A 275 27.06 8.25 14.15
CA PHE A 275 26.52 7.70 15.40
C PHE A 275 26.10 6.24 15.27
N VAL A 276 25.59 5.86 14.09
CA VAL A 276 25.17 4.49 13.80
C VAL A 276 25.75 4.06 12.47
N HIS A 277 26.40 2.90 12.45
CA HIS A 277 26.88 2.25 11.25
C HIS A 277 26.44 0.79 11.27
N GLY A 278 25.23 0.58 10.77
CA GLY A 278 24.57 -0.72 10.75
C GLY A 278 23.49 -0.86 11.82
N VAL A 279 22.33 -1.34 11.41
CA VAL A 279 21.15 -1.54 12.25
C VAL A 279 20.74 -3.01 12.20
N ALA A 280 20.25 -3.55 13.32
CA ALA A 280 19.79 -4.93 13.46
C ALA A 280 18.39 -5.13 12.87
N VAL A 281 18.19 -4.77 11.60
CA VAL A 281 16.94 -4.95 10.85
C VAL A 281 17.18 -5.56 9.47
N MET A 282 16.27 -6.43 9.05
CA MET A 282 16.30 -7.10 7.76
C MET A 282 14.95 -6.93 7.03
N PRO A 283 14.94 -6.42 5.79
CA PRO A 283 16.01 -5.69 5.12
C PRO A 283 16.26 -4.31 5.75
N GLY A 284 17.44 -3.72 5.51
CA GLY A 284 17.82 -2.39 6.04
C GLY A 284 19.12 -2.33 6.84
N LYS A 285 19.77 -3.48 7.05
CA LYS A 285 21.02 -3.61 7.82
C LYS A 285 22.05 -2.48 7.64
N PRO A 286 22.43 -2.05 6.42
CA PRO A 286 23.55 -1.13 6.25
C PRO A 286 23.15 0.36 6.31
N ALA A 287 22.18 0.72 7.14
CA ALA A 287 21.85 2.12 7.40
C ALA A 287 23.01 2.82 8.15
N VAL A 288 23.26 4.08 7.79
CA VAL A 288 24.24 4.94 8.47
C VAL A 288 23.53 6.21 8.96
N LEU A 289 23.68 6.55 10.23
CA LEU A 289 23.09 7.75 10.83
C LEU A 289 24.21 8.67 11.33
N GLY A 290 24.18 9.93 10.91
CA GLY A 290 25.21 10.90 11.27
C GLY A 290 24.73 12.33 11.33
N LEU A 291 25.66 13.21 11.66
CA LEU A 291 25.52 14.66 11.57
C LEU A 291 26.68 15.22 10.73
N VAL A 292 26.39 16.18 9.85
CA VAL A 292 27.38 16.96 9.09
C VAL A 292 27.08 18.44 9.32
N ASP A 293 28.06 19.20 9.82
CA ASP A 293 27.89 20.61 10.18
C ASP A 293 26.62 20.88 11.02
N GLY A 294 26.33 19.97 11.95
CA GLY A 294 25.13 20.02 12.82
C GLY A 294 23.83 19.53 12.19
N HIS A 295 23.79 19.26 10.88
CA HIS A 295 22.61 18.82 10.14
C HIS A 295 22.49 17.29 10.08
N PRO A 296 21.28 16.72 10.21
CA PRO A 296 21.08 15.28 10.08
C PRO A 296 21.40 14.74 8.69
N VAL A 297 22.18 13.65 8.64
CA VAL A 297 22.47 12.91 7.41
C VAL A 297 22.13 11.43 7.59
N LEU A 298 21.28 10.91 6.70
CA LEU A 298 20.86 9.51 6.66
C LEU A 298 21.44 8.83 5.41
N GLY A 299 22.24 7.79 5.63
CA GLY A 299 22.70 6.87 4.61
C GLY A 299 21.75 5.68 4.44
N ALA A 300 21.05 5.62 3.30
CA ALA A 300 20.12 4.54 2.97
C ALA A 300 20.73 3.55 1.94
N PRO A 301 20.52 2.23 2.10
CA PRO A 301 21.04 1.22 1.17
C PRO A 301 20.50 1.35 -0.25
N GLY A 302 21.25 0.93 -1.28
CA GLY A 302 20.80 0.98 -2.68
C GLY A 302 19.59 0.08 -3.01
N TYR A 303 19.35 -1.00 -2.26
CA TYR A 303 18.20 -1.86 -2.49
C TYR A 303 16.89 -1.17 -2.08
N PRO A 304 15.88 -1.06 -2.96
CA PRO A 304 14.67 -0.27 -2.75
C PRO A 304 13.95 -0.59 -1.44
N VAL A 305 13.75 -1.89 -1.16
CA VAL A 305 13.00 -2.30 0.03
C VAL A 305 13.77 -1.98 1.31
N SER A 306 15.08 -2.24 1.30
CA SER A 306 15.96 -1.89 2.43
C SER A 306 15.92 -0.39 2.69
N ALA A 307 16.02 0.41 1.63
CA ALA A 307 16.03 1.85 1.71
C ALA A 307 14.70 2.41 2.23
N THR A 308 13.58 1.92 1.72
CA THR A 308 12.24 2.32 2.18
C THR A 308 12.05 2.03 3.66
N ILE A 309 12.44 0.85 4.15
CA ILE A 309 12.34 0.53 5.58
C ILE A 309 13.21 1.48 6.40
N VAL A 310 14.44 1.77 5.97
CA VAL A 310 15.33 2.70 6.67
C VAL A 310 14.75 4.12 6.71
N VAL A 311 14.16 4.59 5.61
CA VAL A 311 13.47 5.88 5.56
C VAL A 311 12.26 5.89 6.51
N GLU A 312 11.44 4.85 6.51
CA GLU A 312 10.27 4.74 7.39
C GLU A 312 10.66 4.68 8.89
N GLU A 313 11.74 3.99 9.24
CA GLU A 313 12.15 3.79 10.65
C GLU A 313 12.91 5.00 11.23
N PHE A 314 13.62 5.77 10.41
CA PHE A 314 14.50 6.84 10.88
C PHE A 314 14.11 8.23 10.38
N LEU A 315 13.87 8.40 9.08
CA LEU A 315 13.58 9.73 8.51
C LEU A 315 12.17 10.21 8.86
N LEU A 316 11.14 9.37 8.69
CA LEU A 316 9.76 9.80 8.97
C LEU A 316 9.54 10.20 10.45
N PRO A 317 10.08 9.45 11.44
CA PRO A 317 9.97 9.88 12.84
C PRO A 317 10.78 11.14 13.14
N LEU A 318 11.92 11.36 12.46
CA LEU A 318 12.66 12.63 12.58
C LEU A 318 11.84 13.81 12.06
N LEU A 319 11.25 13.68 10.86
CA LEU A 319 10.39 14.71 10.27
C LEU A 319 9.19 15.05 11.16
N ALA A 320 8.60 14.03 11.79
CA ALA A 320 7.51 14.23 12.72
C ALA A 320 7.97 14.98 13.98
N ARG A 321 9.13 14.62 14.55
CA ARG A 321 9.73 15.28 15.71
C ARG A 321 10.03 16.76 15.44
N LEU A 322 10.65 17.07 14.30
CA LEU A 322 10.99 18.43 13.89
C LEU A 322 9.77 19.32 13.66
N GLN A 323 8.62 18.71 13.36
CA GLN A 323 7.35 19.42 13.20
C GLN A 323 6.49 19.38 14.48
N HIS A 324 6.99 18.83 15.60
CA HIS A 324 6.23 18.65 16.85
C HIS A 324 4.95 17.81 16.70
N THR A 325 4.97 16.85 15.78
CA THR A 325 3.88 15.90 15.55
C THR A 325 4.28 14.48 15.95
N LEU A 326 3.30 13.60 16.06
CA LEU A 326 3.55 12.17 16.18
C LEU A 326 3.95 11.59 14.82
N ALA A 327 4.91 10.66 14.84
CA ALA A 327 5.25 9.89 13.65
C ALA A 327 4.00 9.17 13.12
N PRO A 328 3.82 9.08 11.79
CA PRO A 328 2.71 8.32 11.22
C PRO A 328 2.72 6.89 11.76
N SER A 329 1.65 6.51 12.47
CA SER A 329 1.44 5.13 12.89
C SER A 329 0.43 4.47 11.97
N ARG A 330 0.73 3.24 11.59
CA ARG A 330 -0.17 2.41 10.79
C ARG A 330 -1.09 1.65 11.73
N PRO A 331 -2.39 1.52 11.42
CA PRO A 331 -3.28 0.67 12.19
C PRO A 331 -2.72 -0.75 12.25
N GLU A 332 -2.76 -1.36 13.42
CA GLU A 332 -2.36 -2.75 13.60
C GLU A 332 -3.58 -3.69 13.52
N ALA A 333 -3.36 -4.94 13.13
CA ALA A 333 -4.39 -5.97 13.15
C ALA A 333 -3.80 -7.34 13.46
N THR A 334 -4.56 -8.11 14.24
CA THR A 334 -4.27 -9.51 14.51
C THR A 334 -4.63 -10.36 13.29
N ALA A 335 -3.68 -11.15 12.81
CA ALA A 335 -3.86 -12.07 11.69
C ALA A 335 -3.34 -13.47 12.02
N ARG A 336 -3.80 -14.48 11.28
CA ARG A 336 -3.31 -15.86 11.35
C ARG A 336 -2.37 -16.12 10.18
N LEU A 337 -1.16 -16.56 10.46
CA LEU A 337 -0.14 -16.80 9.45
C LEU A 337 -0.44 -18.09 8.66
N CYS A 338 -0.49 -18.04 7.34
CA CYS A 338 -0.81 -19.22 6.51
C CYS A 338 0.37 -20.18 6.31
N GLN A 339 1.61 -19.71 6.49
CA GLN A 339 2.82 -20.47 6.20
C GLN A 339 3.91 -20.17 7.21
N ALA A 340 4.72 -21.17 7.57
CA ALA A 340 5.86 -20.96 8.45
C ALA A 340 6.87 -19.99 7.82
N LEU A 341 7.39 -19.09 8.63
CA LEU A 341 8.37 -18.07 8.26
C LEU A 341 9.66 -18.30 9.04
N PRO A 342 10.60 -19.10 8.50
CA PRO A 342 11.92 -19.20 9.13
C PRO A 342 12.63 -17.84 9.07
N SER A 343 13.36 -17.52 10.13
CA SER A 343 14.18 -16.32 10.26
C SER A 343 15.51 -16.66 10.95
N ARG A 344 16.36 -15.66 11.15
CA ARG A 344 17.63 -15.81 11.86
C ARG A 344 17.63 -14.91 13.08
N PRO A 345 17.98 -15.43 14.27
CA PRO A 345 18.14 -14.60 15.45
C PRO A 345 19.21 -13.52 15.25
N GLY A 346 19.08 -12.42 15.99
CA GLY A 346 20.01 -11.30 16.02
C GLY A 346 19.56 -10.06 15.23
N MET A 347 18.48 -10.13 14.43
CA MET A 347 17.91 -8.97 13.75
C MET A 347 16.40 -9.08 13.69
N GLU A 348 15.72 -7.95 13.81
CA GLU A 348 14.29 -7.91 13.49
C GLU A 348 14.09 -8.10 11.98
N GLU A 349 13.11 -8.89 11.58
CA GLU A 349 12.78 -9.06 10.16
C GLU A 349 11.42 -8.45 9.83
N ARG A 350 11.39 -7.58 8.82
CA ARG A 350 10.19 -6.95 8.27
C ARG A 350 9.69 -7.78 7.07
N ILE A 351 8.60 -8.53 7.27
CA ILE A 351 7.98 -9.37 6.26
C ILE A 351 6.72 -8.72 5.71
N ARG A 352 6.71 -8.49 4.41
CA ARG A 352 5.51 -8.03 3.71
C ARG A 352 4.54 -9.17 3.52
N VAL A 353 3.27 -8.90 3.77
CA VAL A 353 2.20 -9.89 3.68
C VAL A 353 1.05 -9.39 2.83
N LYS A 354 0.39 -10.34 2.17
CA LYS A 354 -0.97 -10.19 1.66
C LYS A 354 -1.95 -10.56 2.75
N LEU A 355 -3.06 -9.84 2.82
CA LEU A 355 -4.09 -10.04 3.82
C LEU A 355 -5.43 -10.35 3.15
N GLY A 356 -6.24 -11.17 3.81
CA GLY A 356 -7.63 -11.39 3.41
C GLY A 356 -8.47 -11.86 4.58
N ASP A 357 -9.69 -11.34 4.70
CA ASP A 357 -10.63 -11.73 5.74
C ASP A 357 -11.43 -12.96 5.27
N VAL A 358 -11.18 -14.10 5.91
CA VAL A 358 -11.84 -15.39 5.63
C VAL A 358 -12.63 -15.79 6.88
N ASP A 359 -13.96 -15.79 6.78
CA ASP A 359 -14.88 -16.08 7.90
C ASP A 359 -14.64 -15.23 9.16
N GLY A 360 -14.33 -13.94 9.00
CA GLY A 360 -14.03 -13.03 10.12
C GLY A 360 -12.62 -13.18 10.69
N THR A 361 -11.82 -14.10 10.14
CA THR A 361 -10.42 -14.30 10.51
C THR A 361 -9.52 -13.70 9.45
N LEU A 362 -8.69 -12.73 9.85
CA LEU A 362 -7.71 -12.13 8.97
C LEU A 362 -6.56 -13.12 8.73
N MET A 363 -6.40 -13.57 7.49
CA MET A 363 -5.33 -14.47 7.06
C MET A 363 -4.15 -13.67 6.53
N ALA A 364 -2.93 -14.03 6.93
CA ALA A 364 -1.69 -13.41 6.48
C ALA A 364 -0.87 -14.40 5.65
N VAL A 365 -0.63 -14.04 4.39
CA VAL A 365 0.19 -14.83 3.47
C VAL A 365 1.45 -14.05 3.12
N PRO A 366 2.65 -14.58 3.40
CA PRO A 366 3.88 -13.85 3.12
C PRO A 366 4.13 -13.68 1.63
N LEU A 367 4.59 -12.49 1.26
CA LEU A 367 5.10 -12.22 -0.08
C LEU A 367 6.55 -12.72 -0.23
N ALA A 368 6.99 -12.88 -1.47
CA ALA A 368 8.36 -13.30 -1.77
C ALA A 368 9.38 -12.36 -1.11
N ARG A 369 10.40 -12.97 -0.49
CA ARG A 369 11.53 -12.23 0.10
C ARG A 369 12.40 -11.64 -1.01
N GLY A 370 13.08 -10.54 -0.70
CA GLY A 370 13.98 -9.86 -1.63
C GLY A 370 14.04 -8.37 -1.35
N ALA A 371 15.26 -7.86 -1.15
CA ALA A 371 15.50 -6.44 -0.92
C ALA A 371 15.36 -5.60 -2.20
N GLY A 372 15.53 -6.22 -3.38
CA GLY A 372 15.35 -5.59 -4.69
C GLY A 372 13.91 -5.61 -5.23
N THR A 373 13.00 -6.35 -4.58
CA THR A 373 11.66 -6.61 -5.12
C THR A 373 10.71 -5.44 -4.84
N VAL A 374 10.85 -4.32 -5.55
CA VAL A 374 10.02 -3.12 -5.34
C VAL A 374 8.51 -3.40 -5.44
N THR A 375 8.10 -4.30 -6.33
CA THR A 375 6.69 -4.69 -6.51
C THR A 375 6.06 -5.30 -5.26
N SER A 376 6.86 -5.87 -4.35
CA SER A 376 6.33 -6.37 -3.10
C SER A 376 6.00 -5.27 -2.09
N LEU A 377 6.53 -4.05 -2.23
CA LEU A 377 6.06 -2.87 -1.48
C LEU A 377 4.66 -2.45 -1.94
N SER A 378 4.44 -2.35 -3.27
CA SER A 378 3.15 -1.92 -3.80
C SER A 378 2.05 -2.97 -3.63
N ARG A 379 2.40 -4.26 -3.71
CA ARG A 379 1.47 -5.38 -3.53
C ARG A 379 1.16 -5.70 -2.07
N ALA A 380 1.98 -5.31 -1.10
CA ALA A 380 1.74 -5.65 0.30
C ALA A 380 0.46 -4.98 0.84
N ASP A 381 -0.30 -5.73 1.64
CA ASP A 381 -1.45 -5.21 2.37
C ASP A 381 -1.09 -4.93 3.84
N GLY A 382 0.00 -5.52 4.32
CA GLY A 382 0.55 -5.28 5.64
C GLY A 382 2.04 -5.65 5.75
N MET A 383 2.63 -5.26 6.88
CA MET A 383 3.98 -5.60 7.29
C MET A 383 3.94 -6.31 8.65
N LEU A 384 4.56 -7.48 8.70
CA LEU A 384 4.75 -8.30 9.89
C LEU A 384 6.19 -8.12 10.38
N THR A 385 6.38 -8.02 11.70
CA THR A 385 7.71 -8.00 12.32
C THR A 385 8.00 -9.34 13.00
N ILE A 386 9.07 -10.01 12.60
CA ILE A 386 9.65 -11.14 13.33
C ILE A 386 10.65 -10.57 14.35
N PRO A 387 10.48 -10.82 15.66
CA PRO A 387 11.38 -10.30 16.69
C PRO A 387 12.82 -10.80 16.52
N ALA A 388 13.80 -10.00 16.94
CA ALA A 388 15.22 -10.36 16.83
C ALA A 388 15.62 -11.64 17.58
N ALA A 389 14.89 -12.00 18.64
CA ALA A 389 15.15 -13.22 19.40
C ALA A 389 14.54 -14.49 18.77
N SER A 390 13.80 -14.37 17.66
CA SER A 390 13.03 -15.46 17.06
C SER A 390 13.78 -16.14 15.90
N GLU A 391 13.71 -17.47 15.84
CA GLU A 391 14.15 -18.28 14.69
C GLU A 391 13.10 -18.35 13.57
N GLY A 392 11.96 -17.68 13.76
CA GLY A 392 10.84 -17.70 12.84
C GLY A 392 9.49 -17.85 13.52
N LEU A 393 8.45 -17.89 12.69
CA LEU A 393 7.06 -18.03 13.12
C LEU A 393 6.43 -19.26 12.47
N ASP A 394 5.66 -20.03 13.25
CA ASP A 394 5.01 -21.23 12.77
C ASP A 394 3.75 -20.93 11.95
N ALA A 395 3.41 -21.83 11.02
CA ALA A 395 2.14 -21.78 10.32
C ALA A 395 0.98 -21.90 11.33
N GLY A 396 -0.05 -21.08 11.16
CA GLY A 396 -1.20 -21.01 12.05
C GLY A 396 -1.00 -20.15 13.31
N SER A 397 0.20 -19.61 13.54
CA SER A 397 0.43 -18.68 14.64
C SER A 397 -0.38 -17.39 14.46
N VAL A 398 -0.78 -16.81 15.59
CA VAL A 398 -1.43 -15.50 15.64
C VAL A 398 -0.34 -14.43 15.70
N VAL A 399 -0.40 -13.49 14.77
CA VAL A 399 0.63 -12.46 14.58
C VAL A 399 0.01 -11.07 14.52
N ASN A 400 0.77 -10.06 14.89
CA ASN A 400 0.37 -8.67 14.72
C ASN A 400 0.92 -8.12 13.40
N VAL A 401 0.09 -7.44 12.63
CA VAL A 401 0.42 -6.91 11.30
C VAL A 401 0.11 -5.42 11.26
N SER A 402 1.11 -4.63 10.88
CA SER A 402 0.96 -3.21 10.57
C SER A 402 0.32 -3.06 9.18
N LEU A 403 -0.84 -2.43 9.09
CA LEU A 403 -1.61 -2.36 7.85
C LEU A 403 -1.07 -1.29 6.90
N LEU A 404 -0.91 -1.66 5.62
CA LEU A 404 -0.54 -0.77 4.51
C LEU A 404 -1.74 -0.37 3.65
N ARG A 405 -2.89 -0.99 3.89
CA ARG A 405 -4.17 -0.77 3.22
C ARG A 405 -5.26 -0.64 4.28
N SER A 406 -6.36 0.04 3.94
CA SER A 406 -7.50 0.16 4.87
C SER A 406 -8.10 -1.22 5.17
N ARG A 407 -8.60 -1.39 6.40
CA ARG A 407 -9.29 -2.62 6.81
C ARG A 407 -10.46 -2.98 5.91
N GLU A 408 -11.20 -1.97 5.45
CA GLU A 408 -12.31 -2.13 4.51
C GLU A 408 -11.86 -2.75 3.19
N ARG A 409 -10.77 -2.23 2.59
CA ARG A 409 -10.22 -2.78 1.35
C ARG A 409 -9.75 -4.24 1.50
N ILE A 410 -9.24 -4.60 2.67
CA ILE A 410 -8.81 -5.98 2.95
C ILE A 410 -10.02 -6.90 3.11
N ARG A 411 -11.09 -6.43 3.77
CA ARG A 411 -12.35 -7.18 3.94
C ARG A 411 -13.10 -7.37 2.63
N SER A 412 -13.07 -6.39 1.73
CA SER A 412 -13.71 -6.50 0.43
C SER A 412 -12.95 -7.40 -0.56
N ALA A 413 -11.77 -7.91 -0.21
CA ALA A 413 -10.95 -8.74 -1.07
C ALA A 413 -11.23 -10.24 -0.92
N LEU A 414 -11.37 -10.94 -2.05
CA LEU A 414 -11.28 -12.40 -2.13
C LEU A 414 -9.82 -12.81 -2.13
N LEU A 415 -9.41 -13.52 -1.07
CA LEU A 415 -8.10 -14.16 -0.97
C LEU A 415 -8.05 -15.46 -1.77
N ALA A 416 -7.24 -15.48 -2.83
CA ALA A 416 -6.91 -16.64 -3.64
C ALA A 416 -5.50 -17.17 -3.31
N ILE A 417 -5.38 -18.45 -2.96
CA ILE A 417 -4.08 -19.09 -2.68
C ILE A 417 -3.94 -20.31 -3.59
N GLY A 418 -2.92 -20.36 -4.45
CA GLY A 418 -2.75 -21.51 -5.34
C GLY A 418 -1.72 -21.34 -6.44
N SER A 419 -1.97 -21.93 -7.60
CA SER A 419 -1.13 -21.76 -8.79
C SER A 419 -1.34 -20.40 -9.44
N HIS A 420 -0.30 -19.84 -10.06
CA HIS A 420 -0.36 -18.54 -10.73
C HIS A 420 -1.01 -18.64 -12.11
N ASP A 421 -1.69 -17.58 -12.51
CA ASP A 421 -1.92 -17.26 -13.92
C ASP A 421 -2.12 -15.78 -14.18
N ASN A 422 -1.74 -15.34 -15.38
CA ASN A 422 -1.93 -13.96 -15.81
C ASN A 422 -3.43 -13.57 -15.84
N THR A 423 -4.35 -14.51 -16.06
CA THR A 423 -5.79 -14.17 -16.05
C THR A 423 -6.31 -13.81 -14.66
N LEU A 424 -5.63 -14.18 -13.57
CA LEU A 424 -6.03 -13.76 -12.22
C LEU A 424 -5.81 -12.25 -12.00
N ASP A 425 -4.70 -11.71 -12.50
CA ASP A 425 -4.41 -10.26 -12.43
C ASP A 425 -5.42 -9.46 -13.29
N LEU A 426 -5.79 -10.01 -14.45
CA LEU A 426 -6.86 -9.45 -15.29
C LEU A 426 -8.22 -9.48 -14.57
N LEU A 427 -8.55 -10.58 -13.89
CA LEU A 427 -9.78 -10.68 -13.10
C LEU A 427 -9.83 -9.63 -11.99
N ASP A 428 -8.74 -9.44 -11.23
CA ASP A 428 -8.70 -8.39 -10.19
C ASP A 428 -9.03 -7.02 -10.79
N SER A 429 -8.42 -6.71 -11.94
CA SER A 429 -8.62 -5.43 -12.64
C SER A 429 -10.08 -5.24 -13.07
N LEU A 430 -10.71 -6.26 -13.65
CA LEU A 430 -12.09 -6.18 -14.13
C LEU A 430 -13.12 -6.19 -13.00
N VAL A 431 -12.91 -6.96 -11.94
CA VAL A 431 -13.81 -7.00 -10.78
C VAL A 431 -13.82 -5.65 -10.06
N ARG A 432 -12.66 -5.02 -9.87
CA ARG A 432 -12.56 -3.67 -9.29
C ARG A 432 -13.33 -2.63 -10.10
N ARG A 433 -13.30 -2.74 -11.42
CA ARG A 433 -14.00 -1.80 -12.33
C ARG A 433 -15.51 -1.96 -12.31
N ARG A 434 -16.00 -3.19 -12.13
CA ARG A 434 -17.42 -3.54 -12.27
C ARG A 434 -18.23 -3.44 -10.98
N THR A 435 -17.57 -3.45 -9.83
CA THR A 435 -18.25 -3.51 -8.54
C THR A 435 -18.25 -2.16 -7.84
N SER A 436 -19.43 -1.68 -7.47
CA SER A 436 -19.58 -0.54 -6.55
C SER A 436 -19.15 -0.88 -5.12
N LEU A 437 -19.01 -2.17 -4.80
CA LEU A 437 -18.65 -2.72 -3.49
C LEU A 437 -17.15 -2.67 -3.17
N GLY A 438 -16.31 -2.13 -4.05
CA GLY A 438 -14.86 -2.14 -3.86
C GLY A 438 -14.27 -3.55 -3.80
N CYS A 439 -14.94 -4.53 -4.42
CA CYS A 439 -14.51 -5.93 -4.45
C CYS A 439 -13.19 -6.06 -5.19
N SER A 440 -12.33 -6.97 -4.71
CA SER A 440 -11.08 -7.28 -5.40
C SER A 440 -10.63 -8.71 -5.23
N LEU A 441 -9.69 -9.14 -6.06
CA LEU A 441 -9.06 -10.45 -5.99
C LEU A 441 -7.59 -10.25 -5.59
N THR A 442 -7.20 -10.84 -4.46
CA THR A 442 -5.81 -10.85 -4.01
C THR A 442 -5.27 -12.27 -4.12
N SER A 443 -4.26 -12.48 -4.97
CA SER A 443 -3.72 -13.81 -5.23
C SER A 443 -2.31 -13.99 -4.69
N VAL A 444 -2.03 -15.15 -4.10
CA VAL A 444 -0.69 -15.57 -3.66
C VAL A 444 -0.34 -16.95 -4.20
N HIS A 445 0.90 -17.09 -4.68
CA HIS A 445 1.30 -18.20 -5.54
C HIS A 445 2.18 -19.21 -4.81
N VAL A 446 1.54 -20.30 -4.40
CA VAL A 446 2.16 -21.37 -3.58
C VAL A 446 2.12 -22.73 -4.30
N GLY A 447 1.66 -22.75 -5.54
CA GLY A 447 1.40 -23.97 -6.33
C GLY A 447 0.03 -24.59 -6.03
N SER A 448 -0.42 -25.51 -6.89
CA SER A 448 -1.77 -26.10 -6.78
C SER A 448 -1.98 -26.93 -5.53
N LEU A 449 -1.02 -27.79 -5.17
CA LEU A 449 -1.10 -28.57 -3.92
C LEU A 449 -1.11 -27.67 -2.68
N GLY A 450 -0.34 -26.58 -2.69
CA GLY A 450 -0.38 -25.58 -1.62
C GLY A 450 -1.75 -24.88 -1.52
N GLY A 451 -2.38 -24.60 -2.66
CA GLY A 451 -3.74 -24.05 -2.71
C GLY A 451 -4.80 -25.01 -2.16
N LEU A 452 -4.76 -26.29 -2.52
CA LEU A 452 -5.67 -27.29 -1.95
C LEU A 452 -5.49 -27.40 -0.43
N ARG A 453 -4.24 -27.39 0.08
CA ARG A 453 -3.99 -27.38 1.53
C ARG A 453 -4.55 -26.12 2.21
N ALA A 454 -4.43 -24.95 1.59
CA ALA A 454 -4.99 -23.71 2.11
C ALA A 454 -6.53 -23.75 2.18
N ILE A 455 -7.18 -24.40 1.21
CA ILE A 455 -8.63 -24.65 1.22
C ILE A 455 -9.01 -25.58 2.39
N GLU A 456 -8.31 -26.71 2.55
CA GLU A 456 -8.57 -27.66 3.64
C GLU A 456 -8.38 -27.03 5.02
N GLN A 457 -7.44 -26.10 5.14
CA GLN A 457 -7.17 -25.35 6.37
C GLN A 457 -8.08 -24.13 6.56
N GLY A 458 -9.01 -23.86 5.64
CA GLY A 458 -9.92 -22.72 5.71
C GLY A 458 -9.24 -21.35 5.57
N GLN A 459 -8.09 -21.27 4.92
CA GLN A 459 -7.23 -20.07 4.85
C GLN A 459 -7.49 -19.17 3.63
N CYS A 460 -8.36 -19.57 2.70
CA CYS A 460 -8.65 -18.80 1.49
C CYS A 460 -10.08 -19.03 0.99
N HIS A 461 -10.53 -18.13 0.10
CA HIS A 461 -11.84 -18.21 -0.52
C HIS A 461 -11.85 -19.09 -1.76
N LEU A 462 -10.71 -19.19 -2.45
CA LEU A 462 -10.54 -19.98 -3.66
C LEU A 462 -9.08 -20.33 -3.92
N ALA A 463 -8.85 -21.39 -4.70
CA ALA A 463 -7.52 -21.81 -5.12
C ALA A 463 -7.47 -22.09 -6.63
N GLY A 464 -6.46 -21.55 -7.31
CA GLY A 464 -6.17 -21.91 -8.70
C GLY A 464 -5.43 -23.24 -8.80
N SER A 465 -5.91 -24.17 -9.62
CA SER A 465 -5.38 -25.54 -9.71
C SER A 465 -5.37 -26.12 -11.13
N HIS A 466 -4.36 -26.96 -11.40
CA HIS A 466 -4.14 -27.65 -12.68
C HIS A 466 -3.37 -28.97 -12.49
N LEU A 467 -3.78 -29.81 -11.55
CA LEU A 467 -3.09 -31.06 -11.22
C LEU A 467 -3.60 -32.21 -12.10
N LEU A 468 -2.78 -32.67 -13.04
CA LEU A 468 -3.11 -33.78 -13.94
C LEU A 468 -3.07 -35.14 -13.23
N ASN A 469 -4.16 -35.92 -13.31
CA ASN A 469 -4.11 -37.34 -13.00
C ASN A 469 -3.62 -38.14 -14.21
N MET A 470 -2.66 -39.03 -13.97
CA MET A 470 -1.93 -39.77 -14.99
C MET A 470 -2.70 -40.94 -15.58
N GLU A 471 -3.61 -41.50 -14.80
CA GLU A 471 -4.32 -42.74 -15.14
C GLU A 471 -5.47 -42.49 -16.11
N ASP A 472 -6.20 -41.40 -15.90
CA ASP A 472 -7.39 -41.03 -16.67
C ASP A 472 -7.21 -39.75 -17.51
N GLY A 473 -6.14 -38.99 -17.30
CA GLY A 473 -5.89 -37.72 -17.99
C GLY A 473 -6.75 -36.55 -17.50
N VAL A 474 -7.46 -36.71 -16.38
CA VAL A 474 -8.40 -35.72 -15.84
C VAL A 474 -7.69 -34.80 -14.86
N TYR A 475 -7.91 -33.49 -14.99
CA TYR A 475 -7.33 -32.49 -14.09
C TYR A 475 -8.13 -32.36 -12.78
N ASN A 476 -7.40 -32.08 -11.70
CA ASN A 476 -7.84 -31.66 -10.37
C ASN A 476 -8.68 -32.66 -9.55
N ARG A 477 -9.54 -33.48 -10.16
CA ARG A 477 -10.51 -34.33 -9.44
C ARG A 477 -9.85 -35.29 -8.43
N LYS A 478 -8.87 -36.10 -8.86
CA LYS A 478 -8.15 -37.02 -7.98
C LYS A 478 -7.39 -36.28 -6.87
N ALA A 479 -6.73 -35.18 -7.21
CA ALA A 479 -5.99 -34.38 -6.24
C ALA A 479 -6.92 -33.76 -5.18
N ILE A 480 -8.10 -33.30 -5.58
CA ILE A 480 -9.14 -32.81 -4.66
C ILE A 480 -9.61 -33.92 -3.72
N GLN A 481 -9.95 -35.10 -4.24
CA GLN A 481 -10.37 -36.25 -3.42
C GLN A 481 -9.29 -36.66 -2.40
N ASP A 482 -8.02 -36.62 -2.81
CA ASP A 482 -6.91 -37.01 -1.95
C ASP A 482 -6.60 -35.98 -0.85
N ASN A 483 -6.75 -34.69 -1.14
CA ASN A 483 -6.27 -33.61 -0.27
C ASN A 483 -7.36 -32.84 0.47
N LEU A 484 -8.61 -32.90 0.03
CA LEU A 484 -9.72 -32.20 0.65
C LEU A 484 -10.67 -33.16 1.36
N SER A 485 -11.25 -32.70 2.46
CA SER A 485 -12.42 -33.29 3.12
C SER A 485 -13.67 -32.44 2.97
N VAL A 486 -13.51 -31.17 2.60
CA VAL A 486 -14.58 -30.18 2.53
C VAL A 486 -15.29 -30.16 1.16
N PRO A 487 -16.58 -29.79 1.11
CA PRO A 487 -17.30 -29.63 -0.15
C PRO A 487 -16.75 -28.47 -0.98
N VAL A 488 -16.50 -28.71 -2.27
CA VAL A 488 -15.99 -27.69 -3.21
C VAL A 488 -16.71 -27.76 -4.56
N VAL A 489 -16.74 -26.63 -5.25
CA VAL A 489 -17.10 -26.49 -6.66
C VAL A 489 -15.82 -26.30 -7.47
N LEU A 490 -15.68 -27.08 -8.53
CA LEU A 490 -14.61 -26.92 -9.52
C LEU A 490 -15.16 -26.15 -10.71
N LEU A 491 -14.64 -24.96 -10.94
CA LEU A 491 -15.05 -24.06 -12.03
C LEU A 491 -13.92 -23.89 -13.04
N ARG A 492 -14.20 -24.13 -14.32
CA ARG A 492 -13.22 -23.91 -15.38
C ARG A 492 -12.97 -22.42 -15.54
N LEU A 493 -11.73 -22.00 -15.36
CA LEU A 493 -11.33 -20.62 -15.64
C LEU A 493 -10.92 -20.50 -17.09
N VAL A 494 -9.90 -21.23 -17.51
CA VAL A 494 -9.35 -21.19 -18.87
C VAL A 494 -8.65 -22.50 -19.21
N ASP A 495 -8.60 -22.83 -20.49
CA ASP A 495 -7.65 -23.81 -21.02
C ASP A 495 -6.39 -23.08 -21.49
N ARG A 496 -5.21 -23.73 -21.37
CA ARG A 496 -3.92 -23.11 -21.71
C ARG A 496 -3.06 -24.04 -22.51
N VAL A 497 -2.38 -23.51 -23.52
CA VAL A 497 -1.37 -24.29 -24.25
C VAL A 497 -0.08 -24.31 -23.44
N GLN A 498 0.32 -25.50 -22.99
CA GLN A 498 1.64 -25.75 -22.39
C GLN A 498 2.65 -26.25 -23.41
N GLY A 499 3.92 -25.93 -23.18
CA GLY A 499 4.98 -26.21 -24.12
C GLY A 499 6.35 -25.73 -23.66
N PHE A 500 7.36 -26.12 -24.42
CA PHE A 500 8.73 -25.69 -24.19
C PHE A 500 8.93 -24.28 -24.73
N MET A 501 9.35 -23.37 -23.86
CA MET A 501 9.76 -22.02 -24.19
C MET A 501 11.25 -22.07 -24.53
N VAL A 502 11.63 -21.58 -25.70
CA VAL A 502 12.99 -21.57 -26.21
C VAL A 502 13.35 -20.20 -26.76
N LYS A 503 14.64 -19.92 -26.90
CA LYS A 503 15.11 -18.64 -27.48
C LYS A 503 14.57 -18.45 -28.91
N PRO A 504 14.36 -17.18 -29.35
CA PRO A 504 13.93 -16.88 -30.71
C PRO A 504 14.82 -17.56 -31.76
N GLY A 505 14.19 -18.17 -32.77
CA GLY A 505 14.85 -18.97 -33.81
C GLY A 505 15.25 -20.38 -33.38
N ASN A 506 15.00 -20.78 -32.12
CA ASN A 506 15.31 -22.10 -31.56
C ASN A 506 16.73 -22.61 -31.94
N PRO A 507 17.80 -21.93 -31.49
CA PRO A 507 19.16 -22.16 -31.98
C PRO A 507 19.68 -23.58 -31.73
N LEU A 508 19.25 -24.21 -30.63
CA LEU A 508 19.62 -25.59 -30.29
C LEU A 508 18.74 -26.66 -30.94
N LYS A 509 17.77 -26.24 -31.77
CA LYS A 509 16.85 -27.09 -32.53
C LYS A 509 16.09 -28.08 -31.64
N ILE A 510 15.65 -27.63 -30.48
CA ILE A 510 14.86 -28.42 -29.54
C ILE A 510 13.50 -28.72 -30.19
N ARG A 511 13.03 -29.96 -30.15
CA ARG A 511 11.78 -30.37 -30.78
C ARG A 511 10.90 -31.20 -29.86
N SER A 512 11.49 -31.92 -28.91
CA SER A 512 10.73 -32.78 -28.00
C SER A 512 11.40 -32.96 -26.64
N ILE A 513 10.71 -33.63 -25.72
CA ILE A 513 11.23 -33.88 -24.38
C ILE A 513 12.51 -34.73 -24.36
N GLN A 514 12.74 -35.56 -25.38
CA GLN A 514 13.96 -36.34 -25.52
C GLN A 514 15.19 -35.46 -25.70
N ASP A 515 15.05 -34.25 -26.24
CA ASP A 515 16.19 -33.35 -26.41
C ASP A 515 16.72 -32.85 -25.06
N LEU A 516 15.90 -32.85 -24.00
CA LEU A 516 16.30 -32.30 -22.69
C LEU A 516 17.45 -33.06 -22.02
N VAL A 517 17.77 -34.29 -22.46
CA VAL A 517 18.90 -35.06 -21.93
C VAL A 517 20.20 -34.81 -22.67
N ARG A 518 20.19 -33.98 -23.73
CA ARG A 518 21.42 -33.59 -24.42
C ARG A 518 22.28 -32.72 -23.51
N GLU A 519 23.59 -32.92 -23.58
CA GLU A 519 24.57 -32.24 -22.70
C GLU A 519 24.69 -30.73 -22.97
N ASP A 520 24.33 -30.31 -24.19
CA ASP A 520 24.36 -28.91 -24.64
C ASP A 520 23.13 -28.10 -24.23
N ILE A 521 22.16 -28.72 -23.55
CA ILE A 521 20.91 -28.08 -23.14
C ILE A 521 20.86 -27.93 -21.62
N THR A 522 20.57 -26.72 -21.16
CA THR A 522 20.28 -26.42 -19.77
C THR A 522 18.79 -26.14 -19.59
N PHE A 523 18.13 -26.91 -18.73
CA PHE A 523 16.71 -26.77 -18.43
C PHE A 523 16.46 -25.93 -17.18
N ILE A 524 15.37 -25.16 -17.16
CA ILE A 524 14.83 -24.50 -15.95
C ILE A 524 13.42 -25.00 -15.68
N ASN A 525 13.17 -25.37 -14.43
CA ASN A 525 11.95 -26.06 -14.01
C ASN A 525 10.97 -25.14 -13.27
N ARG A 526 9.71 -25.56 -13.15
CA ARG A 526 8.75 -24.99 -12.20
C ARG A 526 8.92 -25.67 -10.83
N GLN A 527 8.52 -24.97 -9.76
CA GLN A 527 8.64 -25.49 -8.39
C GLN A 527 7.94 -26.83 -8.21
N ARG A 528 8.45 -27.67 -7.30
CA ARG A 528 7.82 -28.95 -6.93
C ARG A 528 6.37 -28.75 -6.53
N GLY A 529 5.49 -29.64 -7.00
CA GLY A 529 4.06 -29.60 -6.73
C GLY A 529 3.25 -28.63 -7.61
N SER A 530 3.87 -27.95 -8.58
CA SER A 530 3.15 -27.27 -9.66
C SER A 530 2.61 -28.28 -10.69
N GLY A 531 1.48 -27.97 -11.34
CA GLY A 531 0.91 -28.83 -12.38
C GLY A 531 1.87 -29.05 -13.55
N THR A 532 2.59 -28.00 -13.97
CA THR A 532 3.64 -28.09 -14.97
C THR A 532 4.78 -29.04 -14.58
N ARG A 533 5.18 -29.07 -13.30
CA ARG A 533 6.17 -30.05 -12.83
C ARG A 533 5.64 -31.47 -12.91
N VAL A 534 4.38 -31.68 -12.50
CA VAL A 534 3.71 -32.98 -12.63
C VAL A 534 3.64 -33.42 -14.10
N LEU A 535 3.33 -32.49 -15.03
CA LEU A 535 3.31 -32.77 -16.47
C LEU A 535 4.70 -33.14 -17.01
N LEU A 536 5.76 -32.42 -16.60
CA LEU A 536 7.12 -32.76 -17.02
C LEU A 536 7.48 -34.18 -16.57
N ASP A 537 7.29 -34.48 -15.28
CA ASP A 537 7.64 -35.77 -14.68
C ASP A 537 6.84 -36.92 -15.34
N CYS A 538 5.58 -36.66 -15.69
CA CYS A 538 4.74 -37.52 -16.51
C CYS A 538 5.37 -37.85 -17.86
N LEU A 539 5.74 -36.82 -18.61
CA LEU A 539 6.28 -36.97 -19.95
C LEU A 539 7.62 -37.69 -19.93
N LEU A 540 8.46 -37.43 -18.91
CA LEU A 540 9.72 -38.14 -18.71
C LEU A 540 9.47 -39.62 -18.44
N LYS A 541 8.55 -39.95 -17.52
CA LYS A 541 8.19 -41.33 -17.19
C LYS A 541 7.65 -42.09 -18.41
N LYS A 542 6.75 -41.47 -19.20
CA LYS A 542 6.20 -42.05 -20.44
C LYS A 542 7.28 -42.35 -21.49
N LYS A 543 8.39 -41.62 -21.47
CA LYS A 543 9.52 -41.80 -22.40
C LYS A 543 10.70 -42.56 -21.80
N GLY A 544 10.57 -43.07 -20.57
CA GLY A 544 11.65 -43.81 -19.89
C GLY A 544 12.87 -42.95 -19.53
N LEU A 545 12.73 -41.62 -19.48
CA LEU A 545 13.81 -40.69 -19.19
C LEU A 545 13.92 -40.46 -17.68
N LYS A 546 15.15 -40.42 -17.16
CA LYS A 546 15.42 -40.16 -15.75
C LYS A 546 15.61 -38.67 -15.52
N PRO A 547 14.95 -38.05 -14.53
CA PRO A 547 15.16 -36.65 -14.16
C PRO A 547 16.62 -36.23 -13.98
N GLN A 548 17.45 -37.12 -13.42
CA GLN A 548 18.87 -36.87 -13.14
C GLN A 548 19.71 -36.71 -14.42
N ALA A 549 19.19 -37.15 -15.57
CA ALA A 549 19.86 -36.99 -16.86
C ALA A 549 19.65 -35.59 -17.46
N ILE A 550 18.80 -34.75 -16.86
CA ILE A 550 18.52 -33.40 -17.35
C ILE A 550 19.34 -32.39 -16.56
N LYS A 551 20.24 -31.70 -17.26
CA LYS A 551 21.04 -30.61 -16.68
C LYS A 551 20.12 -29.46 -16.26
N GLY A 552 20.21 -29.04 -15.00
CA GLY A 552 19.37 -27.97 -14.45
C GLY A 552 18.00 -28.40 -13.94
N TYR A 553 17.67 -29.70 -13.93
CA TYR A 553 16.35 -30.20 -13.49
C TYR A 553 15.91 -29.73 -12.09
N THR A 554 16.86 -29.51 -11.17
CA THR A 554 16.62 -29.02 -9.81
C THR A 554 16.59 -27.50 -9.69
N ALA A 555 16.92 -26.76 -10.74
CA ALA A 555 16.77 -25.32 -10.78
C ALA A 555 15.28 -25.00 -11.00
N GLU A 556 14.68 -24.24 -10.09
CA GLU A 556 13.24 -24.03 -10.04
C GLU A 556 12.89 -22.54 -10.03
N GLU A 557 11.78 -22.19 -10.68
CA GLU A 557 11.15 -20.87 -10.67
C GLU A 557 9.67 -20.97 -10.29
N PHE A 558 9.11 -19.89 -9.74
CA PHE A 558 7.78 -19.87 -9.09
C PHE A 558 6.63 -19.34 -9.94
N THR A 559 6.93 -18.69 -11.07
CA THR A 559 5.95 -18.28 -12.09
C THR A 559 6.36 -18.74 -13.49
N HIS A 560 5.40 -18.80 -14.43
CA HIS A 560 5.70 -19.06 -15.83
C HIS A 560 6.53 -17.93 -16.46
N MET A 561 6.27 -16.67 -16.06
CA MET A 561 7.06 -15.51 -16.49
C MET A 561 8.52 -15.60 -16.06
N ASN A 562 8.82 -16.09 -14.84
CA ASN A 562 10.20 -16.28 -14.40
C ASN A 562 10.93 -17.38 -15.19
N VAL A 563 10.23 -18.47 -15.54
CA VAL A 563 10.79 -19.52 -16.42
C VAL A 563 11.10 -18.93 -17.79
N ALA A 564 10.18 -18.15 -18.36
CA ALA A 564 10.39 -17.47 -19.64
C ALA A 564 11.57 -16.47 -19.55
N ALA A 565 11.66 -15.66 -18.50
CA ALA A 565 12.76 -14.74 -18.28
C ALA A 565 14.13 -15.46 -18.12
N ALA A 566 14.15 -16.64 -17.48
CA ALA A 566 15.35 -17.45 -17.37
C ALA A 566 15.83 -17.98 -18.74
N VAL A 567 14.91 -18.29 -19.65
CA VAL A 567 15.24 -18.67 -21.04
C VAL A 567 15.74 -17.47 -21.84
N LEU A 568 15.03 -16.34 -21.75
CA LEU A 568 15.39 -15.10 -22.45
C LEU A 568 16.79 -14.60 -22.05
N SER A 569 17.09 -14.57 -20.75
CA SER A 569 18.39 -14.16 -20.20
C SER A 569 19.53 -15.16 -20.47
N GLY A 570 19.24 -16.34 -21.00
CA GLY A 570 20.22 -17.39 -21.24
C GLY A 570 20.70 -18.12 -19.99
N ARG A 571 20.08 -17.90 -18.83
CA ARG A 571 20.28 -18.72 -17.63
C ARG A 571 19.88 -20.18 -17.87
N ALA A 572 18.93 -20.41 -18.77
CA ALA A 572 18.58 -21.70 -19.33
C ALA A 572 18.33 -21.59 -20.84
N ASP A 573 18.36 -22.73 -21.51
CA ASP A 573 18.08 -22.83 -22.94
C ASP A 573 16.61 -23.15 -23.22
N VAL A 574 15.96 -23.81 -22.25
CA VAL A 574 14.57 -24.25 -22.35
C VAL A 574 13.93 -24.37 -20.98
N GLY A 575 12.64 -24.05 -20.92
CA GLY A 575 11.79 -24.32 -19.75
C GLY A 575 10.37 -24.70 -20.17
N LEU A 576 9.68 -25.48 -19.35
CA LEU A 576 8.28 -25.84 -19.60
C LEU A 576 7.35 -24.76 -19.00
N GLY A 577 6.44 -24.22 -19.80
CA GLY A 577 5.51 -23.17 -19.37
C GLY A 577 4.31 -23.00 -20.30
N VAL A 578 3.65 -21.84 -20.23
CA VAL A 578 2.45 -21.52 -21.02
C VAL A 578 2.80 -20.60 -22.20
N LEU A 579 2.09 -20.76 -23.32
CA LEU A 579 2.34 -19.98 -24.55
C LEU A 579 2.22 -18.47 -24.33
N ALA A 580 1.29 -18.02 -23.48
CA ALA A 580 1.12 -16.62 -23.15
C ALA A 580 2.40 -15.99 -22.55
N SER A 581 3.12 -16.71 -21.68
CA SER A 581 4.38 -16.23 -21.11
C SER A 581 5.51 -16.17 -22.15
N ALA A 582 5.54 -17.12 -23.10
CA ALA A 582 6.49 -17.10 -24.20
C ALA A 582 6.26 -15.87 -25.09
N ARG A 583 5.01 -15.63 -25.50
CA ARG A 583 4.61 -14.47 -26.32
C ARG A 583 4.91 -13.15 -25.64
N ALA A 584 4.63 -13.05 -24.34
CA ALA A 584 4.88 -11.84 -23.56
C ALA A 584 6.36 -11.42 -23.56
N LEU A 585 7.28 -12.37 -23.72
CA LEU A 585 8.73 -12.12 -23.79
C LEU A 585 9.34 -12.38 -25.18
N GLY A 586 8.51 -12.51 -26.22
CA GLY A 586 8.96 -12.74 -27.59
C GLY A 586 9.73 -14.04 -27.82
N LEU A 587 9.53 -15.06 -26.99
CA LEU A 587 10.18 -16.37 -27.12
C LEU A 587 9.46 -17.29 -28.11
N ASP A 588 10.23 -18.18 -28.73
CA ASP A 588 9.67 -19.28 -29.52
C ASP A 588 9.09 -20.36 -28.60
N PHE A 589 8.12 -21.11 -29.14
CA PHE A 589 7.33 -22.04 -28.33
C PHE A 589 7.06 -23.35 -29.07
N ILE A 590 7.26 -24.46 -28.36
CA ILE A 590 7.02 -25.82 -28.87
C ILE A 590 5.87 -26.43 -28.06
N PRO A 591 4.66 -26.53 -28.62
CA PRO A 591 3.49 -27.06 -27.91
C PRO A 591 3.69 -28.51 -27.46
N VAL A 592 3.23 -28.79 -26.24
CA VAL A 592 3.25 -30.13 -25.62
C VAL A 592 1.84 -30.63 -25.36
N GLY A 593 0.92 -29.76 -24.96
CA GLY A 593 -0.47 -30.13 -24.71
C GLY A 593 -1.31 -28.96 -24.23
N VAL A 594 -2.61 -29.23 -24.06
CA VAL A 594 -3.55 -28.29 -23.44
C VAL A 594 -3.73 -28.68 -21.98
N GLU A 595 -3.64 -27.69 -21.11
CA GLU A 595 -3.86 -27.79 -19.68
C GLU A 595 -5.17 -27.12 -19.30
N GLU A 596 -5.94 -27.78 -18.44
CA GLU A 596 -7.15 -27.24 -17.86
C GLU A 596 -6.78 -26.52 -16.55
N TYR A 597 -7.05 -25.21 -16.47
CA TYR A 597 -6.87 -24.47 -15.24
C TYR A 597 -8.21 -24.08 -14.64
N ASP A 598 -8.43 -24.57 -13.42
CA ASP A 598 -9.69 -24.44 -12.71
C ASP A 598 -9.51 -23.63 -11.43
N LEU A 599 -10.63 -23.05 -10.99
CA LEU A 599 -10.78 -22.50 -9.64
C LEU A 599 -11.49 -23.54 -8.77
N VAL A 600 -10.85 -23.87 -7.64
CA VAL A 600 -11.43 -24.70 -6.58
C VAL A 600 -12.04 -23.76 -5.55
N ILE A 601 -13.36 -23.78 -5.42
CA ILE A 601 -14.12 -22.84 -4.58
C ILE A 601 -14.88 -23.65 -3.52
N PRO A 602 -14.65 -23.44 -2.21
CA PRO A 602 -15.46 -24.07 -1.16
C PRO A 602 -16.93 -23.71 -1.31
N LYS A 603 -17.84 -24.69 -1.25
CA LYS A 603 -19.29 -24.45 -1.45
C LYS A 603 -19.84 -23.38 -0.49
N ARG A 604 -19.29 -23.28 0.72
CA ARG A 604 -19.65 -22.25 1.71
C ARG A 604 -19.44 -20.79 1.26
N PHE A 605 -18.54 -20.56 0.30
CA PHE A 605 -18.29 -19.22 -0.26
C PHE A 605 -19.00 -18.99 -1.59
N TRP A 606 -19.76 -19.97 -2.08
CA TRP A 606 -20.39 -19.88 -3.39
C TRP A 606 -21.35 -18.70 -3.46
N ASP A 607 -22.19 -18.50 -2.44
CA ASP A 607 -23.19 -17.44 -2.40
C ASP A 607 -22.67 -16.09 -1.83
N ASP A 608 -21.36 -15.98 -1.55
CA ASP A 608 -20.74 -14.71 -1.13
C ASP A 608 -20.88 -13.68 -2.25
N GLU A 609 -21.33 -12.46 -1.93
CA GLU A 609 -21.54 -11.39 -2.92
C GLU A 609 -20.27 -11.06 -3.72
N ARG A 610 -19.11 -11.09 -3.06
CA ARG A 610 -17.80 -10.87 -3.70
C ARG A 610 -17.49 -12.00 -4.68
N MET A 611 -17.78 -13.24 -4.29
CA MET A 611 -17.62 -14.42 -5.15
C MET A 611 -18.55 -14.35 -6.36
N GLN A 612 -19.82 -13.99 -6.16
CA GLN A 612 -20.78 -13.82 -7.25
C GLN A 612 -20.33 -12.73 -8.25
N ALA A 613 -19.76 -11.63 -7.76
CA ALA A 613 -19.17 -10.60 -8.63
C ALA A 613 -17.96 -11.11 -9.43
N LEU A 614 -17.11 -11.94 -8.83
CA LEU A 614 -16.01 -12.59 -9.52
C LEU A 614 -16.53 -13.54 -10.61
N LEU A 615 -17.52 -14.39 -10.29
CA LEU A 615 -18.13 -15.32 -11.23
C LEU A 615 -18.82 -14.61 -12.40
N ALA A 616 -19.53 -13.52 -12.13
CA ALA A 616 -20.13 -12.67 -13.17
C ALA A 616 -19.07 -12.05 -14.09
N THR A 617 -17.90 -11.69 -13.53
CA THR A 617 -16.78 -11.16 -14.30
C THR A 617 -16.15 -12.24 -15.18
N ILE A 618 -15.91 -13.44 -14.64
CA ILE A 618 -15.39 -14.60 -15.39
C ILE A 618 -16.30 -14.94 -16.57
N ARG A 619 -17.62 -14.90 -16.37
CA ARG A 619 -18.60 -15.24 -17.43
C ARG A 619 -18.78 -14.14 -18.48
N SER A 620 -18.16 -12.97 -18.29
CA SER A 620 -18.40 -11.83 -19.16
C SER A 620 -17.66 -11.92 -20.49
N ALA A 621 -18.27 -11.37 -21.55
CA ALA A 621 -17.66 -11.30 -22.87
C ALA A 621 -16.35 -10.47 -22.88
N GLU A 622 -16.28 -9.42 -22.06
CA GLU A 622 -15.07 -8.59 -21.92
C GLU A 622 -13.89 -9.40 -21.38
N PHE A 623 -14.11 -10.22 -20.35
CA PHE A 623 -13.05 -11.08 -19.81
C PHE A 623 -12.61 -12.11 -20.84
N LYS A 624 -13.55 -12.85 -21.45
CA LYS A 624 -13.24 -13.87 -22.46
C LYS A 624 -12.41 -13.30 -23.62
N LYS A 625 -12.83 -12.15 -24.16
CA LYS A 625 -12.11 -11.46 -25.24
C LYS A 625 -10.69 -11.08 -24.85
N GLN A 626 -10.49 -10.45 -23.68
CA GLN A 626 -9.16 -10.03 -23.26
C GLN A 626 -8.23 -11.23 -23.00
N VAL A 627 -8.77 -12.36 -22.52
CA VAL A 627 -8.00 -13.61 -22.39
C VAL A 627 -7.60 -14.18 -23.75
N GLU A 628 -8.49 -14.16 -24.74
CA GLU A 628 -8.17 -14.58 -26.11
C GLU A 628 -7.09 -13.70 -26.74
N ASP A 629 -7.15 -12.38 -26.51
CA ASP A 629 -6.17 -11.41 -27.01
C ASP A 629 -4.76 -11.64 -26.44
N MET A 630 -4.64 -12.18 -25.21
CA MET A 630 -3.35 -12.61 -24.64
C MET A 630 -2.75 -13.80 -25.40
N GLY A 631 -3.63 -14.63 -25.97
CA GLY A 631 -3.27 -15.73 -26.86
C GLY A 631 -2.70 -16.98 -26.17
N GLY A 632 -2.98 -18.14 -26.75
CA GLY A 632 -2.62 -19.44 -26.15
C GLY A 632 -3.58 -19.90 -25.04
N TYR A 633 -4.74 -19.26 -24.94
CA TYR A 633 -5.83 -19.60 -24.04
C TYR A 633 -7.05 -20.10 -24.82
N GLY A 634 -7.82 -21.00 -24.22
CA GLY A 634 -9.17 -21.38 -24.67
C GLY A 634 -10.21 -20.95 -23.64
N VAL A 635 -11.32 -20.37 -24.12
CA VAL A 635 -12.36 -19.76 -23.27
C VAL A 635 -13.76 -20.38 -23.42
N GLU A 636 -13.88 -21.46 -24.18
CA GLU A 636 -15.16 -22.13 -24.49
C GLU A 636 -15.92 -22.49 -23.21
N LYS A 637 -15.24 -23.15 -22.28
CA LYS A 637 -15.79 -23.59 -21.00
C LYS A 637 -15.60 -22.59 -19.85
N THR A 638 -15.08 -21.39 -20.13
CA THR A 638 -14.80 -20.38 -19.09
C THR A 638 -16.07 -20.00 -18.34
N GLY A 639 -16.05 -20.21 -17.02
CA GLY A 639 -17.14 -19.91 -16.10
C GLY A 639 -18.12 -21.08 -15.87
N GLU A 640 -17.88 -22.24 -16.46
CA GLU A 640 -18.67 -23.46 -16.27
C GLU A 640 -18.26 -24.23 -15.02
N ILE A 641 -19.24 -24.81 -14.34
CA ILE A 641 -19.00 -25.78 -13.26
C ILE A 641 -18.69 -27.12 -13.92
N VAL A 642 -17.45 -27.59 -13.77
CA VAL A 642 -16.99 -28.84 -14.39
C VAL A 642 -17.09 -30.05 -13.47
N TRP A 643 -17.20 -29.81 -12.15
CA TRP A 643 -17.41 -30.86 -11.16
C TRP A 643 -17.81 -30.27 -9.81
N GLU A 644 -18.61 -31.00 -9.04
CA GLU A 644 -18.89 -30.71 -7.63
C GLU A 644 -18.43 -31.90 -6.77
N TYR A 645 -17.78 -31.58 -5.66
CA TYR A 645 -17.31 -32.55 -4.68
C TYR A 645 -18.02 -32.30 -3.35
N GLU A 646 -18.67 -33.32 -2.80
CA GLU A 646 -19.41 -33.21 -1.52
C GLU A 646 -18.52 -33.36 -0.28
N GLY A 647 -17.21 -33.57 -0.45
CA GLY A 647 -16.31 -33.85 0.66
C GLY A 647 -16.18 -35.35 0.97
N ARG A 648 -15.43 -35.67 2.03
CA ARG A 648 -15.43 -37.01 2.62
C ARG A 648 -16.39 -36.99 3.80
N ASP A 649 -17.25 -38.00 3.89
CA ASP A 649 -17.99 -38.25 5.12
C ASP A 649 -16.98 -38.35 6.27
N ARG A 650 -17.05 -37.41 7.22
CA ARG A 650 -16.36 -37.58 8.50
C ARG A 650 -17.03 -38.76 9.17
N VAL A 651 -16.45 -39.95 9.00
CA VAL A 651 -16.75 -41.08 9.89
C VAL A 651 -16.45 -40.57 11.30
N ALA A 652 -17.51 -40.48 12.10
CA ALA A 652 -17.55 -39.86 13.42
C ALA A 652 -16.55 -40.46 14.41
#